data_AF-A0A928CS11-F1
#
_entry.id   AF-A0A928CS11-F1
#
_cell.length_a   1.000
_cell.length_b   1.000
_cell.length_c   1.000
_cell.angle_alpha   90.00
_cell.angle_beta   90.00
_cell.angle_gamma   90.00
#
_symmetry.space_group_name_H-M   'P 1'
#
loop_
_entity.id
_entity.type
_entity.pdbx_description
1 polymer ?
#
loop_
_entity_poly.entity_id
_entity_poly.type
_entity_poly.pdbx_seq_one_letter_code
_entity_poly.pdbx_strand_id
1 'polypeptide(L)'
;MNDFGSRNYLELMVPWLRVLPSWLRSSEVGTWYGTGESAHWSVQSNMNVCAALAVMAEDPGLEEFSPSMSREEIRATAAELFRYAMRTHLTGTAMATDGKPWGHHWISVLGAERMTHGINALLPHLTAEDREHYRNFRISESDWLLKEYAVDADVDGRSGKNKPESNIWNGGFLMRTALDYPDLPQREEYLEKACSFLLNGISHPDDAASEKMFRGRPLRDWHVGYNFTENYSLDHHGYLNVGYMAICLSNVAMLHFNFKERGQTPPPELYHHAEDLWRIVKNFIFPDGRLLRIGGDTRARYTYCQCYAIPMWLLAADLFHDREAAQFERNFLEVMRKEQNDNGDGSFYSKRLDNIRETSYYYYCRLESDPVLALSCGAYWRRKFQLVQPPEKTVIPSVQWSDDFHGASLIRTGNTVRSWVKGAHNCNTGVCVPQDRSDMAEWHYNLNGLVIGNEVIGHVHQGIRQTIPNGFLYRGQSELWEIQPWGEGENPYAIAKQQTAVAAVPDGKTMLIAARCVMTKESTLRGVFGLNLEMPNDVANGFIRHYAGEHFRTDLKMKLGEPELVDSGSAYLNIDNSLTVRLLSGGDSLKIYRSGKRDVAIMHKPLYSLFLDRIVSSADLSVRRRMPGEVLFDTVFLIAADVNAKQSPELTGKAESSGLTKKIEFTGMDGKIYRCRIVYGENAAELPELEFGPA
;
A
#
# COMPACT_ATOMS: atom_id res chain seq x y z
N MET A 1 -18.41 -12.98 24.70
CA MET A 1 -17.39 -12.22 23.96
C MET A 1 -17.84 -10.77 24.02
N ASN A 2 -16.97 -9.83 24.37
CA ASN A 2 -17.33 -8.41 24.29
C ASN A 2 -17.63 -8.07 22.83
N ASP A 3 -18.73 -7.36 22.56
CA ASP A 3 -19.09 -6.93 21.22
C ASP A 3 -17.99 -6.04 20.63
N PHE A 4 -17.63 -6.26 19.37
CA PHE A 4 -16.63 -5.46 18.67
C PHE A 4 -17.22 -4.09 18.33
N GLY A 5 -16.66 -3.04 18.92
CA GLY A 5 -17.30 -1.73 19.03
C GLY A 5 -16.32 -0.57 19.12
N SER A 6 -16.86 0.63 19.39
CA SER A 6 -16.07 1.86 19.55
C SER A 6 -14.99 1.74 20.63
N ARG A 7 -15.26 0.98 21.70
CA ARG A 7 -14.33 0.76 22.81
C ARG A 7 -12.99 0.19 22.36
N ASN A 8 -12.98 -0.72 21.37
CA ASN A 8 -11.75 -1.31 20.84
C ASN A 8 -10.84 -0.30 20.13
N TYR A 9 -11.44 0.75 19.57
CA TYR A 9 -10.69 1.85 18.96
C TYR A 9 -10.10 2.79 20.02
N LEU A 10 -10.89 3.13 21.04
CA LEU A 10 -10.43 4.01 22.13
C LEU A 10 -9.26 3.41 22.92
N GLU A 11 -9.21 2.08 23.07
CA GLU A 11 -8.06 1.37 23.65
C GLU A 11 -6.72 1.72 22.97
N LEU A 12 -6.74 2.01 21.67
CA LEU A 12 -5.55 2.39 20.89
C LEU A 12 -5.38 3.91 20.79
N MET A 13 -6.48 4.67 20.80
CA MET A 13 -6.41 6.13 20.65
C MET A 13 -5.99 6.82 21.95
N VAL A 14 -6.53 6.43 23.11
CA VAL A 14 -6.30 7.14 24.38
C VAL A 14 -4.82 7.13 24.82
N PRO A 15 -4.05 6.03 24.69
CA PRO A 15 -2.63 6.04 25.03
C PRO A 15 -1.80 7.08 24.27
N TRP A 16 -2.23 7.44 23.05
CA TRP A 16 -1.54 8.42 22.19
C TRP A 16 -1.56 9.84 22.78
N LEU A 17 -2.53 10.15 23.66
CA LEU A 17 -2.59 11.44 24.37
C LEU A 17 -1.36 11.70 25.25
N ARG A 18 -0.61 10.66 25.64
CA ARG A 18 0.63 10.82 26.43
C ARG A 18 1.75 11.50 25.66
N VAL A 19 1.82 11.24 24.35
CA VAL A 19 2.89 11.74 23.48
C VAL A 19 2.50 12.99 22.71
N LEU A 20 1.19 13.22 22.51
CA LEU A 20 0.64 14.39 21.80
C LEU A 20 1.26 15.74 22.22
N PRO A 21 1.45 16.06 23.53
CA PRO A 21 2.02 17.36 23.93
C PRO A 21 3.40 17.64 23.31
N SER A 22 4.19 16.62 23.01
CA SER A 22 5.51 16.77 22.38
C SER A 22 5.46 17.20 20.91
N TRP A 23 4.28 17.12 20.28
CA TRP A 23 4.06 17.46 18.87
C TRP A 23 3.13 18.66 18.68
N LEU A 24 2.58 19.19 19.76
CA LEU A 24 1.83 20.44 19.76
C LEU A 24 2.77 21.64 19.88
N ARG A 25 2.48 22.68 19.10
CA ARG A 25 3.17 23.97 19.14
C ARG A 25 2.14 25.06 19.22
N SER A 26 2.51 26.19 19.81
CA SER A 26 1.60 27.35 19.95
C SER A 26 2.34 28.65 19.72
N SER A 27 1.62 29.63 19.17
CA SER A 27 2.03 31.04 19.09
C SER A 27 0.79 31.93 19.20
N GLU A 28 0.95 33.24 18.99
CA GLU A 28 -0.16 34.19 18.91
C GLU A 28 -1.18 33.86 17.78
N VAL A 29 -0.75 33.08 16.78
CA VAL A 29 -1.61 32.65 15.67
C VAL A 29 -2.53 31.48 16.08
N GLY A 30 -2.19 30.73 17.13
CA GLY A 30 -2.97 29.59 17.63
C GLY A 30 -2.09 28.38 17.96
N THR A 31 -2.74 27.25 18.20
CA THR A 31 -2.08 25.95 18.44
C THR A 31 -2.19 25.05 17.22
N TRP A 32 -1.10 24.35 16.88
CA TRP A 32 -1.06 23.42 15.76
C TRP A 32 -0.26 22.15 16.08
N TYR A 33 -0.50 21.11 15.28
CA TYR A 33 0.26 19.86 15.32
C TYR A 33 1.40 19.85 14.27
N GLY A 34 2.56 19.32 14.64
CA GLY A 34 3.67 19.10 13.71
C GLY A 34 4.40 20.39 13.33
N THR A 35 4.54 20.68 12.04
CA THR A 35 5.28 21.86 11.55
C THR A 35 4.41 23.13 11.47
N GLY A 36 3.11 22.99 11.24
CA GLY A 36 2.17 24.12 11.07
C GLY A 36 2.35 24.87 9.76
N GLU A 37 3.02 24.28 8.77
CA GLU A 37 3.30 24.95 7.49
C GLU A 37 2.09 24.89 6.56
N SER A 38 2.05 25.78 5.55
CA SER A 38 0.97 25.83 4.55
C SER A 38 0.92 24.59 3.63
N ALA A 39 1.97 23.76 3.63
CA ALA A 39 2.04 22.57 2.81
C ALA A 39 0.99 21.52 3.20
N HIS A 40 0.40 20.89 2.19
CA HIS A 40 -0.80 20.06 2.33
C HIS A 40 -0.70 18.95 3.40
N TRP A 41 0.41 18.23 3.56
CA TRP A 41 0.46 17.20 4.63
C TRP A 41 0.55 17.80 6.03
N SER A 42 1.10 18.99 6.23
CA SER A 42 1.12 19.63 7.56
C SER A 42 -0.31 20.02 7.97
N VAL A 43 -1.03 20.71 7.06
CA VAL A 43 -2.45 21.06 7.25
C VAL A 43 -3.30 19.82 7.48
N GLN A 44 -3.16 18.79 6.64
CA GLN A 44 -3.93 17.55 6.80
C GLN A 44 -3.59 16.82 8.10
N SER A 45 -2.33 16.81 8.54
CA SER A 45 -1.95 16.17 9.82
C SER A 45 -2.56 16.91 11.01
N ASN A 46 -2.62 18.24 10.95
CA ASN A 46 -3.33 19.05 11.94
C ASN A 46 -4.83 18.72 11.98
N MET A 47 -5.46 18.61 10.82
CA MET A 47 -6.88 18.21 10.70
C MET A 47 -7.12 16.77 11.17
N ASN A 48 -6.20 15.84 10.89
CA ASN A 48 -6.27 14.45 11.35
C ASN A 48 -6.38 14.40 12.89
N VAL A 49 -5.49 15.13 13.57
CA VAL A 49 -5.44 15.17 15.05
C VAL A 49 -6.64 15.91 15.62
N CYS A 50 -7.07 17.02 15.01
CA CYS A 50 -8.31 17.70 15.36
C CYS A 50 -9.51 16.73 15.38
N ALA A 51 -9.68 15.94 14.31
CA ALA A 51 -10.79 14.99 14.20
C ALA A 51 -10.76 13.95 15.33
N ALA A 52 -9.58 13.37 15.57
CA ALA A 52 -9.40 12.32 16.56
C ALA A 52 -9.66 12.80 17.98
N LEU A 53 -9.18 14.00 18.32
CA LEU A 53 -9.42 14.61 19.63
C LEU A 53 -10.91 14.93 19.82
N ALA A 54 -11.59 15.47 18.80
CA ALA A 54 -13.02 15.72 18.87
C ALA A 54 -13.82 14.43 19.12
N VAL A 55 -13.49 13.33 18.44
CA VAL A 55 -14.16 12.04 18.65
C VAL A 55 -13.94 11.50 20.06
N MET A 56 -12.71 11.56 20.58
CA MET A 56 -12.39 11.12 21.96
C MET A 56 -13.12 11.97 23.00
N ALA A 57 -13.07 13.30 22.88
CA ALA A 57 -13.70 14.23 23.82
C ALA A 57 -15.23 14.08 23.90
N GLU A 58 -15.86 13.63 22.82
CA GLU A 58 -17.30 13.38 22.77
C GLU A 58 -17.68 11.91 23.02
N ASP A 59 -16.72 11.05 23.39
CA ASP A 59 -17.04 9.68 23.75
C ASP A 59 -17.45 9.54 25.22
N PRO A 60 -18.65 9.01 25.53
CA PRO A 60 -19.10 8.87 26.91
C PRO A 60 -18.20 7.92 27.72
N GLY A 61 -17.56 6.94 27.08
CA GLY A 61 -16.69 5.96 27.72
C GLY A 61 -15.23 6.41 27.89
N LEU A 62 -14.85 7.64 27.49
CA LEU A 62 -13.46 8.12 27.55
C LEU A 62 -12.81 7.94 28.94
N GLU A 63 -13.53 8.23 30.02
CA GLU A 63 -12.98 8.19 31.39
C GLU A 63 -12.63 6.76 31.85
N GLU A 64 -13.22 5.74 31.23
CA GLU A 64 -12.91 4.33 31.52
C GLU A 64 -11.47 3.95 31.12
N PHE A 65 -10.80 4.80 30.33
CA PHE A 65 -9.45 4.57 29.83
C PHE A 65 -8.39 5.38 30.57
N SER A 66 -8.76 6.15 31.61
CA SER A 66 -7.85 6.99 32.39
C SER A 66 -6.95 7.87 31.49
N PRO A 67 -7.55 8.76 30.67
CA PRO A 67 -6.80 9.56 29.71
C PRO A 67 -5.76 10.45 30.41
N SER A 68 -4.61 10.68 29.76
CA SER A 68 -3.56 11.55 30.30
C SER A 68 -3.85 13.05 30.18
N MET A 69 -4.94 13.40 29.50
CA MET A 69 -5.51 14.74 29.37
C MET A 69 -6.98 14.65 29.76
N SER A 70 -7.51 15.66 30.45
CA SER A 70 -8.94 15.75 30.75
C SER A 70 -9.77 15.89 29.47
N ARG A 71 -11.04 15.51 29.53
CA ARG A 71 -12.00 15.68 28.42
C ARG A 71 -12.05 17.13 27.93
N GLU A 72 -12.04 18.08 28.85
CA GLU A 72 -12.06 19.52 28.56
C GLU A 72 -10.80 19.96 27.83
N GLU A 73 -9.62 19.50 28.25
CA GLU A 73 -8.35 19.79 27.57
C GLU A 73 -8.30 19.19 26.17
N ILE A 74 -8.78 17.95 26.00
CA ILE A 74 -8.84 17.28 24.69
C ILE A 74 -9.76 18.07 23.74
N ARG A 75 -10.95 18.46 24.22
CA ARG A 75 -11.91 19.26 23.44
C ARG A 75 -11.35 20.62 23.06
N ALA A 76 -10.76 21.32 24.03
CA ALA A 76 -10.15 22.63 23.81
C ALA A 76 -9.02 22.55 22.78
N THR A 77 -8.16 21.54 22.89
CA THR A 77 -7.09 21.29 21.91
C THR A 77 -7.68 21.03 20.51
N ALA A 78 -8.72 20.20 20.40
CA ALA A 78 -9.39 19.95 19.12
C ALA A 78 -9.90 21.25 18.46
N ALA A 79 -10.52 22.12 19.25
CA ALA A 79 -11.02 23.42 18.78
C ALA A 79 -9.89 24.36 18.35
N GLU A 80 -8.77 24.40 19.07
CA GLU A 80 -7.62 25.23 18.70
C GLU A 80 -6.94 24.75 17.40
N LEU A 81 -6.78 23.43 17.21
CA LEU A 81 -6.28 22.87 15.96
C LEU A 81 -7.20 23.21 14.78
N PHE A 82 -8.52 23.12 14.99
CA PHE A 82 -9.52 23.52 14.01
C PHE A 82 -9.39 25.00 13.64
N ARG A 83 -9.34 25.88 14.65
CA ARG A 83 -9.19 27.33 14.47
C ARG A 83 -7.91 27.69 13.75
N TYR A 84 -6.80 27.04 14.09
CA TYR A 84 -5.54 27.25 13.39
C TYR A 84 -5.65 26.93 11.90
N ALA A 85 -6.25 25.78 11.55
CA ALA A 85 -6.48 25.42 10.15
C ALA A 85 -7.35 26.46 9.43
N MET A 86 -8.44 26.90 10.05
CA MET A 86 -9.33 27.91 9.44
C MET A 86 -8.68 29.29 9.32
N ARG A 87 -7.96 29.74 10.34
CA ARG A 87 -7.28 31.05 10.35
C ARG A 87 -6.15 31.16 9.34
N THR A 88 -5.48 30.05 9.04
CA THR A 88 -4.34 29.99 8.10
C THR A 88 -4.73 29.63 6.67
N HIS A 89 -6.01 29.34 6.42
CA HIS A 89 -6.55 29.17 5.07
C HIS A 89 -6.53 30.50 4.31
N LEU A 90 -6.61 30.48 2.97
CA LEU A 90 -6.69 31.69 2.13
C LEU A 90 -7.87 32.63 2.48
N THR A 91 -8.94 32.10 3.09
CA THR A 91 -10.08 32.90 3.58
C THR A 91 -9.92 33.39 5.01
N GLY A 92 -8.82 32.98 5.68
CA GLY A 92 -8.53 33.28 7.07
C GLY A 92 -7.81 34.62 7.24
N THR A 93 -7.34 34.85 8.46
CA THR A 93 -6.77 36.12 8.91
C THR A 93 -5.30 36.04 9.28
N ALA A 94 -4.67 34.86 9.14
CA ALA A 94 -3.29 34.62 9.52
C ALA A 94 -2.54 33.79 8.47
N MET A 95 -1.21 33.78 8.61
CA MET A 95 -0.34 32.92 7.81
C MET A 95 0.05 31.67 8.61
N ALA A 96 0.29 30.58 7.90
CA ALA A 96 0.93 29.39 8.46
C ALA A 96 2.38 29.70 8.87
N THR A 97 3.07 28.74 9.51
CA THR A 97 4.42 28.98 10.08
C THR A 97 5.50 29.30 9.05
N ASP A 98 5.26 28.97 7.77
CA ASP A 98 6.12 29.29 6.63
C ASP A 98 5.77 30.64 5.96
N GLY A 99 4.89 31.43 6.58
CA GLY A 99 4.52 32.77 6.13
C GLY A 99 3.56 32.81 4.94
N LYS A 100 2.89 31.68 4.62
CA LYS A 100 1.94 31.56 3.50
C LYS A 100 0.58 31.09 3.99
N PRO A 101 -0.53 31.43 3.29
CA PRO A 101 -1.80 30.78 3.54
C PRO A 101 -1.85 29.42 2.81
N TRP A 102 -2.75 28.53 3.22
CA TRP A 102 -3.03 27.27 2.51
C TRP A 102 -4.40 27.28 1.83
N GLY A 103 -4.57 26.42 0.82
CA GLY A 103 -5.83 26.14 0.11
C GLY A 103 -5.69 26.27 -1.41
N HIS A 104 -6.78 26.05 -2.14
CA HIS A 104 -6.88 26.16 -3.62
C HIS A 104 -5.84 25.29 -4.36
N HIS A 105 -5.84 24.00 -4.06
CA HIS A 105 -4.99 23.01 -4.71
C HIS A 105 -5.69 21.66 -4.82
N TRP A 106 -5.25 20.77 -5.71
CA TRP A 106 -5.97 19.51 -6.01
C TRP A 106 -6.19 18.57 -4.81
N ILE A 107 -5.38 18.70 -3.75
CA ILE A 107 -5.43 17.89 -2.53
C ILE A 107 -5.73 18.74 -1.27
N SER A 108 -6.12 20.01 -1.41
CA SER A 108 -6.43 20.89 -0.27
C SER A 108 -7.58 20.31 0.57
N VAL A 109 -8.65 19.87 -0.10
CA VAL A 109 -9.88 19.42 0.56
C VAL A 109 -9.81 18.02 1.16
N LEU A 110 -8.81 17.21 0.81
CA LEU A 110 -8.69 15.83 1.32
C LEU A 110 -8.63 15.79 2.86
N GLY A 111 -7.89 16.72 3.49
CA GLY A 111 -7.84 16.80 4.95
C GLY A 111 -9.20 17.11 5.57
N ALA A 112 -9.96 18.00 4.93
CA ALA A 112 -11.28 18.40 5.39
C ALA A 112 -12.31 17.27 5.25
N GLU A 113 -12.30 16.54 4.12
CA GLU A 113 -13.12 15.34 3.95
C GLU A 113 -12.81 14.29 5.02
N ARG A 114 -11.53 14.02 5.26
CA ARG A 114 -11.09 13.06 6.28
C ARG A 114 -11.42 13.47 7.71
N MET A 115 -11.43 14.77 8.02
CA MET A 115 -11.72 15.30 9.36
C MET A 115 -13.23 15.41 9.66
N THR A 116 -14.10 15.24 8.65
CA THR A 116 -15.51 15.62 8.74
C THR A 116 -16.28 14.96 9.90
N HIS A 117 -16.07 13.67 10.18
CA HIS A 117 -16.74 13.00 11.31
C HIS A 117 -16.36 13.61 12.67
N GLY A 118 -15.11 14.07 12.80
CA GLY A 118 -14.65 14.82 13.96
C GLY A 118 -15.28 16.22 14.04
N ILE A 119 -15.44 16.91 12.90
CA ILE A 119 -16.17 18.19 12.87
C ILE A 119 -17.63 18.01 13.29
N ASN A 120 -18.29 16.94 12.84
CA ASN A 120 -19.67 16.65 13.26
C ASN A 120 -19.76 16.44 14.78
N ALA A 121 -18.73 15.83 15.40
CA ALA A 121 -18.64 15.71 16.86
C ALA A 121 -18.37 17.06 17.54
N LEU A 122 -17.52 17.90 16.95
CA LEU A 122 -17.10 19.18 17.53
C LEU A 122 -18.12 20.31 17.35
N LEU A 123 -19.01 20.21 16.35
CA LEU A 123 -19.94 21.26 15.93
C LEU A 123 -20.74 21.93 17.07
N PRO A 124 -21.26 21.19 18.09
CA PRO A 124 -21.98 21.80 19.21
C PRO A 124 -21.12 22.75 20.06
N HIS A 125 -19.80 22.61 20.00
CA HIS A 125 -18.83 23.36 20.80
C HIS A 125 -18.12 24.47 20.02
N LEU A 126 -18.35 24.56 18.70
CA LEU A 126 -17.84 25.64 17.87
C LEU A 126 -18.60 26.94 18.14
N THR A 127 -17.90 28.07 18.10
CA THR A 127 -18.53 29.40 18.19
C THR A 127 -19.26 29.75 16.89
N ALA A 128 -20.00 30.87 16.88
CA ALA A 128 -20.59 31.39 15.66
C ALA A 128 -19.51 31.78 14.63
N GLU A 129 -18.42 32.39 15.10
CA GLU A 129 -17.27 32.76 14.29
C GLU A 129 -16.56 31.52 13.71
N ASP A 130 -16.38 30.46 14.52
CA ASP A 130 -15.82 29.19 14.05
C ASP A 130 -16.65 28.60 12.88
N ARG A 131 -17.98 28.62 13.02
CA ARG A 131 -18.91 28.14 11.98
C ARG A 131 -18.88 29.00 10.72
N GLU A 132 -18.77 30.32 10.88
CA GLU A 132 -18.65 31.26 9.77
C GLU A 132 -17.35 31.06 8.99
N HIS A 133 -16.21 30.95 9.68
CA HIS A 133 -14.93 30.63 9.05
C HIS A 133 -14.98 29.30 8.29
N TYR A 134 -15.62 28.27 8.87
CA TYR A 134 -15.78 26.99 8.20
C TYR A 134 -16.65 27.07 6.94
N ARG A 135 -17.72 27.87 6.99
CA ARG A 135 -18.57 28.14 5.83
C ARG A 135 -17.79 28.85 4.73
N ASN A 136 -17.03 29.89 5.06
CA ASN A 136 -16.23 30.65 4.10
C ASN A 136 -15.15 29.78 3.44
N PHE A 137 -14.45 28.96 4.24
CA PHE A 137 -13.50 27.96 3.74
C PHE A 137 -14.16 27.01 2.73
N ARG A 138 -15.29 26.39 3.10
CA ARG A 138 -15.96 25.40 2.24
C ARG A 138 -16.47 25.99 0.93
N ILE A 139 -17.02 27.20 0.98
CA ILE A 139 -17.45 27.92 -0.22
C ILE A 139 -16.24 28.22 -1.11
N SER A 140 -15.16 28.77 -0.55
CA SER A 140 -13.97 29.15 -1.31
C SER A 140 -13.30 27.98 -2.02
N GLU A 141 -13.13 26.83 -1.35
CA GLU A 141 -12.59 25.63 -2.00
C GLU A 141 -13.55 25.06 -3.04
N SER A 142 -14.86 25.09 -2.78
CA SER A 142 -15.88 24.61 -3.74
C SER A 142 -15.94 25.49 -4.99
N ASP A 143 -15.84 26.80 -4.83
CA ASP A 143 -15.76 27.77 -5.93
C ASP A 143 -14.52 27.51 -6.79
N TRP A 144 -13.37 27.25 -6.16
CA TRP A 144 -12.13 26.91 -6.87
C TRP A 144 -12.26 25.57 -7.60
N LEU A 145 -12.80 24.53 -6.97
CA LEU A 145 -13.04 23.23 -7.61
C LEU A 145 -14.01 23.33 -8.79
N LEU A 146 -15.03 24.17 -8.69
CA LEU A 146 -16.01 24.40 -9.76
C LEU A 146 -15.35 25.08 -10.97
N LYS A 147 -14.53 26.11 -10.74
CA LYS A 147 -14.01 27.00 -11.78
C LYS A 147 -12.66 26.58 -12.36
N GLU A 148 -11.77 26.07 -11.51
CA GLU A 148 -10.35 25.91 -11.84
C GLU A 148 -9.89 24.45 -11.93
N TYR A 149 -10.64 23.49 -11.33
CA TYR A 149 -10.21 22.08 -11.29
C TYR A 149 -10.96 21.20 -12.29
N ALA A 150 -10.18 20.57 -13.19
CA ALA A 150 -10.70 19.66 -14.20
C ALA A 150 -11.01 18.26 -13.61
N VAL A 151 -11.98 17.58 -14.22
CA VAL A 151 -12.20 16.15 -14.01
C VAL A 151 -11.33 15.43 -15.03
N ASP A 152 -10.39 14.61 -14.57
CA ASP A 152 -9.51 13.82 -15.42
C ASP A 152 -9.68 12.34 -15.14
N ALA A 153 -9.57 11.52 -16.17
CA ALA A 153 -9.45 10.08 -16.05
C ALA A 153 -8.61 9.53 -17.20
N ASP A 154 -7.65 8.67 -16.88
CA ASP A 154 -6.83 7.93 -17.82
C ASP A 154 -6.34 6.66 -17.11
N VAL A 155 -6.26 5.56 -17.84
CA VAL A 155 -5.80 4.29 -17.29
C VAL A 155 -4.30 4.26 -17.09
N ASP A 156 -3.53 5.03 -17.87
CA ASP A 156 -2.08 5.13 -17.71
C ASP A 156 -1.74 6.18 -16.65
N GLY A 157 -1.23 5.76 -15.49
CA GLY A 157 -0.81 6.64 -14.41
C GLY A 157 0.35 7.56 -14.77
N ARG A 158 1.11 7.25 -15.83
CA ARG A 158 2.21 8.11 -16.32
C ARG A 158 1.70 9.32 -17.10
N SER A 159 0.44 9.32 -17.55
CA SER A 159 -0.21 10.48 -18.16
C SER A 159 -0.37 11.65 -17.17
N GLY A 160 -0.32 11.38 -15.86
CA GLY A 160 -0.69 12.33 -14.81
C GLY A 160 -2.20 12.59 -14.70
N LYS A 161 -3.02 11.86 -15.46
CA LYS A 161 -4.49 12.00 -15.51
C LYS A 161 -5.24 10.84 -14.84
N ASN A 162 -4.56 9.79 -14.39
CA ASN A 162 -5.14 8.80 -13.49
C ASN A 162 -5.39 9.43 -12.11
N LYS A 163 -6.65 9.78 -11.82
CA LYS A 163 -7.04 10.57 -10.65
C LYS A 163 -8.28 10.03 -9.94
N PRO A 164 -8.44 8.70 -9.73
CA PRO A 164 -9.69 8.15 -9.25
C PRO A 164 -10.06 8.65 -7.85
N GLU A 165 -9.12 8.55 -6.91
CA GLU A 165 -9.32 8.98 -5.54
C GLU A 165 -9.55 10.50 -5.47
N SER A 166 -8.81 11.24 -6.31
CA SER A 166 -8.88 12.69 -6.39
C SER A 166 -10.24 13.18 -6.88
N ASN A 167 -10.80 12.49 -7.87
CA ASN A 167 -12.15 12.75 -8.32
C ASN A 167 -13.15 12.51 -7.18
N ILE A 168 -13.02 11.40 -6.44
CA ILE A 168 -13.98 11.07 -5.36
C ILE A 168 -13.98 12.11 -4.25
N TRP A 169 -12.83 12.50 -3.68
CA TRP A 169 -12.85 13.47 -2.57
C TRP A 169 -13.24 14.88 -3.01
N ASN A 170 -12.88 15.30 -4.23
CA ASN A 170 -13.24 16.62 -4.74
C ASN A 170 -14.75 16.69 -5.04
N GLY A 171 -15.30 15.65 -5.67
CA GLY A 171 -16.74 15.53 -5.88
C GLY A 171 -17.52 15.41 -4.57
N GLY A 172 -16.99 14.64 -3.62
CA GLY A 172 -17.53 14.53 -2.26
C GLY A 172 -17.62 15.87 -1.54
N PHE A 173 -16.56 16.66 -1.61
CA PHE A 173 -16.50 17.98 -0.97
C PHE A 173 -17.51 18.96 -1.57
N LEU A 174 -17.59 19.05 -2.91
CA LEU A 174 -18.59 19.87 -3.62
C LEU A 174 -20.03 19.49 -3.21
N MET A 175 -20.32 18.18 -3.24
CA MET A 175 -21.62 17.65 -2.85
C MET A 175 -21.96 18.00 -1.40
N ARG A 176 -21.01 17.85 -0.48
CA ARG A 176 -21.20 18.18 0.94
C ARG A 176 -21.46 19.67 1.14
N THR A 177 -20.71 20.55 0.48
CA THR A 177 -20.94 22.01 0.54
C THR A 177 -22.34 22.37 0.06
N ALA A 178 -22.78 21.79 -1.07
CA ALA A 178 -24.10 22.04 -1.64
C ALA A 178 -25.26 21.55 -0.75
N LEU A 179 -25.03 20.48 0.03
CA LEU A 179 -26.01 19.94 0.98
C LEU A 179 -26.03 20.69 2.30
N ASP A 180 -24.88 21.16 2.78
CA ASP A 180 -24.75 21.89 4.05
C ASP A 180 -25.24 23.33 3.96
N TYR A 181 -25.15 23.93 2.77
CA TYR A 181 -25.50 25.32 2.52
C TYR A 181 -26.51 25.41 1.36
N PRO A 182 -27.78 25.04 1.61
CA PRO A 182 -28.81 24.98 0.56
C PRO A 182 -29.17 26.36 -0.02
N ASP A 183 -28.77 27.44 0.66
CA ASP A 183 -28.96 28.84 0.28
C ASP A 183 -27.98 29.34 -0.79
N LEU A 184 -26.94 28.57 -1.11
CA LEU A 184 -25.91 29.02 -2.06
C LEU A 184 -26.45 29.12 -3.50
N PRO A 185 -26.16 30.21 -4.22
CA PRO A 185 -26.63 30.37 -5.60
C PRO A 185 -26.02 29.35 -6.56
N GLN A 186 -24.76 28.92 -6.33
CA GLN A 186 -24.05 27.91 -7.14
C GLN A 186 -24.41 26.46 -6.77
N ARG A 187 -25.39 26.23 -5.88
CA ARG A 187 -25.69 24.90 -5.34
C ARG A 187 -25.86 23.83 -6.42
N GLU A 188 -26.65 24.09 -7.45
CA GLU A 188 -26.88 23.10 -8.52
C GLU A 188 -25.63 22.88 -9.38
N GLU A 189 -24.82 23.92 -9.62
CA GLU A 189 -23.55 23.79 -10.33
C GLU A 189 -22.55 22.91 -9.55
N TYR A 190 -22.50 23.07 -8.22
CA TYR A 190 -21.71 22.19 -7.35
C TYR A 190 -22.19 20.75 -7.43
N LEU A 191 -23.50 20.51 -7.41
CA LEU A 191 -24.04 19.14 -7.51
C LEU A 191 -23.79 18.53 -8.89
N GLU A 192 -23.87 19.31 -9.97
CA GLU A 192 -23.55 18.84 -11.31
C GLU A 192 -22.07 18.48 -11.44
N LYS A 193 -21.16 19.37 -11.00
CA LYS A 193 -19.72 19.11 -11.01
C LYS A 193 -19.34 17.94 -10.10
N ALA A 194 -19.97 17.82 -8.92
CA ALA A 194 -19.80 16.69 -8.03
C ALA A 194 -20.20 15.36 -8.70
N CYS A 195 -21.33 15.33 -9.41
CA CYS A 195 -21.77 14.15 -10.16
C CYS A 195 -20.72 13.75 -11.22
N SER A 196 -20.18 14.72 -11.96
CA SER A 196 -19.12 14.47 -12.94
C SER A 196 -17.86 13.88 -12.30
N PHE A 197 -17.42 14.42 -11.17
CA PHE A 197 -16.29 13.87 -10.42
C PHE A 197 -16.56 12.45 -9.93
N LEU A 198 -17.69 12.20 -9.25
CA LEU A 198 -17.99 10.89 -8.65
C LEU A 198 -18.10 9.78 -9.72
N LEU A 199 -18.77 10.05 -10.84
CA LEU A 199 -18.91 9.10 -11.96
C LEU A 199 -17.57 8.76 -12.62
N ASN A 200 -16.59 9.67 -12.57
CA ASN A 200 -15.24 9.45 -13.08
C ASN A 200 -14.24 9.06 -11.98
N GLY A 201 -14.71 8.75 -10.77
CA GLY A 201 -13.87 8.24 -9.68
C GLY A 201 -13.45 6.79 -9.94
N ILE A 202 -14.41 5.88 -9.92
CA ILE A 202 -14.21 4.45 -10.22
C ILE A 202 -14.68 4.15 -11.65
N SER A 203 -14.31 5.00 -12.62
CA SER A 203 -14.76 4.84 -14.00
C SER A 203 -14.12 3.62 -14.68
N HIS A 204 -14.95 2.91 -15.44
CA HIS A 204 -14.65 1.66 -16.13
C HIS A 204 -14.75 1.84 -17.66
N PRO A 205 -14.04 1.06 -18.50
CA PRO A 205 -14.12 1.19 -19.96
C PRO A 205 -15.54 1.12 -20.53
N ASP A 206 -16.40 0.27 -19.94
CA ASP A 206 -17.80 0.12 -20.37
C ASP A 206 -18.66 1.38 -20.16
N ASP A 207 -18.23 2.31 -19.30
CA ASP A 207 -18.96 3.56 -19.04
C ASP A 207 -19.07 4.43 -20.30
N ALA A 208 -18.13 4.31 -21.23
CA ALA A 208 -18.11 5.04 -22.50
C ALA A 208 -19.32 4.74 -23.40
N ALA A 209 -20.00 3.59 -23.20
CA ALA A 209 -21.17 3.17 -23.97
C ALA A 209 -22.46 3.09 -23.12
N SER A 210 -22.41 3.48 -21.85
CA SER A 210 -23.49 3.25 -20.90
C SER A 210 -24.64 4.27 -21.03
N GLU A 211 -25.87 3.75 -21.16
CA GLU A 211 -27.12 4.52 -21.20
C GLU A 211 -27.76 4.70 -19.82
N LYS A 212 -27.07 4.31 -18.74
CA LYS A 212 -27.56 4.49 -17.37
C LYS A 212 -27.68 6.00 -17.08
N MET A 213 -28.86 6.43 -16.63
CA MET A 213 -29.15 7.86 -16.44
C MET A 213 -28.69 8.36 -15.07
N PHE A 214 -27.96 9.48 -15.07
CA PHE A 214 -27.59 10.25 -13.88
C PHE A 214 -27.94 11.71 -14.10
N ARG A 215 -28.71 12.29 -13.17
CA ARG A 215 -29.21 13.68 -13.25
C ARG A 215 -29.76 14.07 -14.63
N GLY A 216 -30.49 13.15 -15.27
CA GLY A 216 -31.13 13.39 -16.57
C GLY A 216 -30.23 13.24 -17.80
N ARG A 217 -28.98 12.79 -17.65
CA ARG A 217 -28.05 12.49 -18.76
C ARG A 217 -27.54 11.05 -18.70
N PRO A 218 -27.34 10.35 -19.83
CA PRO A 218 -26.74 9.01 -19.84
C PRO A 218 -25.26 9.06 -19.42
N LEU A 219 -24.77 7.99 -18.80
CA LEU A 219 -23.39 7.91 -18.26
C LEU A 219 -22.31 8.22 -19.30
N ARG A 220 -22.48 7.78 -20.55
CA ARG A 220 -21.55 8.09 -21.64
C ARG A 220 -21.30 9.60 -21.83
N ASP A 221 -22.28 10.45 -21.51
CA ASP A 221 -22.17 11.91 -21.65
C ASP A 221 -21.37 12.54 -20.48
N TRP A 222 -21.19 11.80 -19.39
CA TRP A 222 -20.36 12.19 -18.24
C TRP A 222 -18.94 11.65 -18.32
N HIS A 223 -18.72 10.61 -19.11
CA HIS A 223 -17.47 9.85 -19.15
C HIS A 223 -16.35 10.67 -19.81
N VAL A 224 -15.28 10.95 -19.06
CA VAL A 224 -14.09 11.66 -19.58
C VAL A 224 -12.90 10.73 -19.84
N GLY A 225 -13.04 9.46 -19.50
CA GLY A 225 -12.02 8.42 -19.51
C GLY A 225 -12.23 7.42 -18.36
N TYR A 226 -11.49 6.33 -18.36
CA TYR A 226 -11.55 5.31 -17.31
C TYR A 226 -10.26 5.30 -16.49
N ASN A 227 -10.39 5.32 -15.16
CA ASN A 227 -9.24 5.22 -14.25
C ASN A 227 -8.85 3.76 -13.96
N PHE A 228 -9.79 2.82 -14.13
CA PHE A 228 -9.60 1.41 -13.82
C PHE A 228 -9.59 0.56 -15.08
N THR A 229 -8.78 -0.51 -15.09
CA THR A 229 -8.80 -1.49 -16.19
C THR A 229 -10.09 -2.31 -16.18
N GLU A 230 -10.31 -3.10 -17.24
CA GLU A 230 -11.45 -4.04 -17.34
C GLU A 230 -11.56 -5.03 -16.15
N ASN A 231 -10.44 -5.31 -15.47
CA ASN A 231 -10.39 -6.19 -14.31
C ASN A 231 -10.24 -5.44 -12.98
N TYR A 232 -10.58 -4.14 -12.97
CA TYR A 232 -10.48 -3.21 -11.84
C TYR A 232 -9.09 -3.12 -11.22
N SER A 233 -8.05 -3.35 -12.00
CA SER A 233 -6.70 -2.97 -11.58
C SER A 233 -6.52 -1.46 -11.75
N LEU A 234 -5.61 -0.86 -10.99
CA LEU A 234 -5.38 0.58 -10.98
C LEU A 234 -3.89 0.89 -11.18
N ASP A 235 -3.54 1.55 -12.28
CA ASP A 235 -2.20 2.09 -12.49
C ASP A 235 -2.12 3.51 -11.91
N HIS A 236 -1.50 3.64 -10.74
CA HIS A 236 -1.40 4.94 -10.07
C HIS A 236 0.04 5.14 -9.58
N HIS A 237 0.66 6.25 -10.01
CA HIS A 237 2.12 6.49 -9.99
C HIS A 237 2.90 5.53 -10.92
N GLY A 238 2.27 5.02 -11.99
CA GLY A 238 2.92 4.21 -13.01
C GLY A 238 3.14 2.74 -12.65
N TYR A 239 2.39 2.21 -11.67
CA TYR A 239 2.36 0.80 -11.29
C TYR A 239 1.00 0.37 -10.70
N LEU A 240 0.78 -0.95 -10.63
CA LEU A 240 -0.41 -1.55 -10.01
C LEU A 240 -0.50 -1.20 -8.52
N ASN A 241 -1.44 -0.31 -8.17
CA ASN A 241 -1.49 0.31 -6.84
C ASN A 241 -2.73 -0.07 -6.03
N VAL A 242 -2.64 -1.20 -5.33
CA VAL A 242 -3.68 -1.69 -4.40
C VAL A 242 -4.02 -0.67 -3.31
N GLY A 243 -3.03 0.09 -2.84
CA GLY A 243 -3.23 1.09 -1.80
C GLY A 243 -4.24 2.17 -2.22
N TYR A 244 -4.15 2.63 -3.47
CA TYR A 244 -5.04 3.66 -4.00
C TYR A 244 -6.42 3.14 -4.37
N MET A 245 -6.55 1.85 -4.71
CA MET A 245 -7.86 1.19 -4.81
C MET A 245 -8.60 1.25 -3.46
N ALA A 246 -7.91 1.00 -2.35
CA ALA A 246 -8.48 1.12 -1.01
C ALA A 246 -8.83 2.58 -0.64
N ILE A 247 -8.00 3.56 -1.05
CA ILE A 247 -8.27 4.99 -0.83
C ILE A 247 -9.57 5.42 -1.53
N CYS A 248 -9.85 4.93 -2.74
CA CYS A 248 -11.10 5.23 -3.44
C CYS A 248 -12.32 4.82 -2.59
N LEU A 249 -12.38 3.55 -2.17
CA LEU A 249 -13.46 3.04 -1.32
C LEU A 249 -13.53 3.74 0.04
N SER A 250 -12.38 4.12 0.61
CA SER A 250 -12.33 4.88 1.85
C SER A 250 -12.96 6.27 1.74
N ASN A 251 -12.82 6.96 0.61
CA ASN A 251 -13.45 8.27 0.42
C ASN A 251 -14.96 8.12 0.16
N VAL A 252 -15.38 7.06 -0.54
CA VAL A 252 -16.81 6.69 -0.63
C VAL A 252 -17.39 6.44 0.77
N ALA A 253 -16.66 5.77 1.65
CA ALA A 253 -17.07 5.51 3.03
C ALA A 253 -17.37 6.80 3.81
N MET A 254 -16.49 7.80 3.72
CA MET A 254 -16.65 9.08 4.43
C MET A 254 -17.92 9.82 4.01
N LEU A 255 -18.30 9.74 2.73
CA LEU A 255 -19.56 10.31 2.24
C LEU A 255 -20.76 9.45 2.64
N HIS A 256 -20.67 8.13 2.49
CA HIS A 256 -21.73 7.19 2.89
C HIS A 256 -22.16 7.40 4.34
N PHE A 257 -21.21 7.43 5.27
CA PHE A 257 -21.52 7.64 6.68
C PHE A 257 -22.02 9.06 6.99
N ASN A 258 -21.63 10.05 6.20
CA ASN A 258 -22.20 11.39 6.34
C ASN A 258 -23.68 11.46 5.96
N PHE A 259 -24.06 10.86 4.83
CA PHE A 259 -25.47 10.77 4.43
C PHE A 259 -26.28 10.01 5.47
N LYS A 260 -25.75 8.89 5.95
CA LYS A 260 -26.38 8.07 6.98
C LYS A 260 -26.59 8.85 8.29
N GLU A 261 -25.58 9.57 8.73
CA GLU A 261 -25.65 10.41 9.93
C GLU A 261 -26.73 11.50 9.84
N ARG A 262 -26.98 12.00 8.63
CA ARG A 262 -27.97 13.06 8.36
C ARG A 262 -29.36 12.51 8.03
N GLY A 263 -29.54 11.19 8.00
CA GLY A 263 -30.77 10.56 7.54
C GLY A 263 -31.12 10.91 6.10
N GLN A 264 -30.12 11.24 5.27
CA GLN A 264 -30.29 11.62 3.88
C GLN A 264 -30.06 10.42 2.95
N THR A 265 -30.77 10.38 1.83
CA THR A 265 -30.54 9.36 0.79
C THR A 265 -29.30 9.74 -0.03
N PRO A 266 -28.25 8.90 -0.05
CA PRO A 266 -27.10 9.15 -0.91
C PRO A 266 -27.49 9.05 -2.39
N PRO A 267 -26.97 9.92 -3.27
CA PRO A 267 -27.26 9.84 -4.68
C PRO A 267 -26.53 8.65 -5.34
N PRO A 268 -27.08 8.05 -6.41
CA PRO A 268 -26.56 6.83 -6.99
C PRO A 268 -25.12 6.95 -7.54
N GLU A 269 -24.71 8.14 -8.02
CA GLU A 269 -23.35 8.40 -8.48
C GLU A 269 -22.28 8.18 -7.39
N LEU A 270 -22.63 8.28 -6.10
CA LEU A 270 -21.69 8.00 -5.00
C LEU A 270 -21.21 6.55 -4.99
N TYR A 271 -22.06 5.62 -5.44
CA TYR A 271 -21.79 4.18 -5.37
C TYR A 271 -21.45 3.56 -6.73
N HIS A 272 -21.30 4.38 -7.78
CA HIS A 272 -20.94 3.90 -9.10
C HIS A 272 -19.63 3.09 -9.03
N HIS A 273 -19.70 1.82 -9.41
CA HIS A 273 -18.64 0.79 -9.32
C HIS A 273 -17.99 0.53 -7.94
N ALA A 274 -18.53 1.05 -6.84
CA ALA A 274 -17.95 0.83 -5.51
C ALA A 274 -17.98 -0.65 -5.09
N GLU A 275 -19.07 -1.37 -5.36
CA GLU A 275 -19.17 -2.81 -5.04
C GLU A 275 -18.27 -3.65 -5.94
N ASP A 276 -18.18 -3.32 -7.24
CA ASP A 276 -17.33 -4.01 -8.19
C ASP A 276 -15.86 -3.91 -7.78
N LEU A 277 -15.42 -2.71 -7.39
CA LEU A 277 -14.07 -2.50 -6.87
C LEU A 277 -13.86 -3.26 -5.55
N TRP A 278 -14.83 -3.26 -4.62
CA TRP A 278 -14.70 -4.01 -3.36
C TRP A 278 -14.48 -5.51 -3.59
N ARG A 279 -15.24 -6.12 -4.50
CA ARG A 279 -15.11 -7.56 -4.84
C ARG A 279 -13.69 -7.92 -5.28
N ILE A 280 -12.98 -6.98 -5.91
CA ILE A 280 -11.60 -7.15 -6.33
C ILE A 280 -10.62 -6.82 -5.20
N VAL A 281 -10.75 -5.66 -4.56
CA VAL A 281 -9.88 -5.19 -3.45
C VAL A 281 -9.80 -6.21 -2.32
N LYS A 282 -10.92 -6.85 -1.97
CA LYS A 282 -10.99 -7.88 -0.93
C LYS A 282 -9.98 -9.02 -1.12
N ASN A 283 -9.67 -9.36 -2.37
CA ASN A 283 -8.71 -10.42 -2.69
C ASN A 283 -7.26 -10.02 -2.37
N PHE A 284 -7.01 -8.72 -2.21
CA PHE A 284 -5.71 -8.13 -1.87
C PHE A 284 -5.61 -7.77 -0.38
N ILE A 285 -6.27 -8.53 0.49
CA ILE A 285 -6.21 -8.33 1.95
C ILE A 285 -5.81 -9.65 2.61
N PHE A 286 -4.78 -9.58 3.45
CA PHE A 286 -4.39 -10.67 4.33
C PHE A 286 -5.42 -10.84 5.46
N PRO A 287 -5.53 -12.03 6.07
CA PRO A 287 -6.50 -12.30 7.14
C PRO A 287 -6.32 -11.39 8.36
N ASP A 288 -5.11 -10.90 8.59
CA ASP A 288 -4.79 -9.96 9.67
C ASP A 288 -5.16 -8.49 9.34
N GLY A 289 -5.73 -8.25 8.16
CA GLY A 289 -6.15 -6.93 7.67
C GLY A 289 -5.06 -6.14 6.95
N ARG A 290 -3.82 -6.64 6.81
CA ARG A 290 -2.82 -5.95 6.00
C ARG A 290 -3.13 -6.03 4.50
N LEU A 291 -2.88 -4.94 3.78
CA LEU A 291 -3.01 -4.92 2.33
C LEU A 291 -1.89 -5.75 1.68
N LEU A 292 -2.28 -6.66 0.78
CA LEU A 292 -1.41 -7.43 -0.10
C LEU A 292 -1.12 -6.62 -1.36
N ARG A 293 0.02 -5.92 -1.39
CA ARG A 293 0.35 -4.96 -2.45
C ARG A 293 1.20 -5.60 -3.54
N ILE A 294 0.60 -6.51 -4.30
CA ILE A 294 1.33 -7.33 -5.29
C ILE A 294 2.09 -6.54 -6.37
N GLY A 295 1.67 -5.29 -6.65
CA GLY A 295 2.36 -4.38 -7.57
C GLY A 295 3.43 -3.49 -6.93
N GLY A 296 3.66 -3.64 -5.63
CA GLY A 296 4.60 -2.83 -4.87
C GLY A 296 3.95 -1.73 -4.03
N ASP A 297 4.80 -0.99 -3.33
CA ASP A 297 4.42 0.20 -2.60
C ASP A 297 5.59 1.20 -2.61
N THR A 298 5.27 2.45 -2.93
CA THR A 298 6.22 3.56 -2.90
C THR A 298 6.29 4.25 -1.54
N ARG A 299 5.36 3.94 -0.63
CA ARG A 299 5.22 4.57 0.69
C ARG A 299 5.90 3.76 1.79
N ALA A 300 5.98 4.37 2.98
CA ALA A 300 6.37 3.67 4.20
C ALA A 300 5.44 2.47 4.42
N ARG A 301 6.02 1.28 4.66
CA ARG A 301 5.24 0.05 4.71
C ARG A 301 4.22 0.06 5.84
N TYR A 302 3.00 -0.33 5.49
CA TYR A 302 1.86 -0.47 6.39
C TYR A 302 1.51 0.80 7.20
N THR A 303 1.72 1.99 6.62
CA THR A 303 1.31 3.29 7.21
C THR A 303 0.19 3.94 6.39
N TYR A 304 0.47 5.00 5.62
CA TYR A 304 -0.47 5.86 4.90
C TYR A 304 -1.63 5.11 4.24
N CYS A 305 -1.36 4.28 3.20
CA CYS A 305 -2.42 3.58 2.47
C CYS A 305 -3.16 2.55 3.35
N GLN A 306 -2.47 1.97 4.34
CA GLN A 306 -3.07 0.98 5.24
C GLN A 306 -4.12 1.63 6.15
N CYS A 307 -3.91 2.87 6.59
CA CYS A 307 -4.86 3.61 7.43
C CYS A 307 -6.20 3.89 6.72
N TYR A 308 -6.24 3.96 5.39
CA TYR A 308 -7.50 4.09 4.64
C TYR A 308 -8.34 2.79 4.62
N ALA A 309 -7.77 1.66 5.05
CA ALA A 309 -8.51 0.40 5.05
C ALA A 309 -9.65 0.38 6.09
N ILE A 310 -9.50 1.07 7.23
CA ILE A 310 -10.53 1.10 8.28
C ILE A 310 -11.86 1.68 7.74
N PRO A 311 -11.92 2.90 7.16
CA PRO A 311 -13.16 3.39 6.59
C PRO A 311 -13.71 2.50 5.46
N MET A 312 -12.85 1.94 4.61
CA MET A 312 -13.26 1.02 3.56
C MET A 312 -13.95 -0.24 4.12
N TRP A 313 -13.40 -0.85 5.18
CA TRP A 313 -14.03 -2.03 5.80
C TRP A 313 -15.37 -1.70 6.45
N LEU A 314 -15.48 -0.52 7.08
CA LEU A 314 -16.74 -0.06 7.66
C LEU A 314 -17.80 0.14 6.57
N LEU A 315 -17.43 0.71 5.41
CA LEU A 315 -18.31 0.78 4.24
C LEU A 315 -18.71 -0.61 3.75
N ALA A 316 -17.76 -1.53 3.58
CA ALA A 316 -18.06 -2.88 3.09
C ALA A 316 -18.96 -3.68 4.04
N ALA A 317 -18.75 -3.53 5.35
CA ALA A 317 -19.58 -4.14 6.38
C ALA A 317 -21.00 -3.56 6.39
N ASP A 318 -21.15 -2.25 6.17
CA ASP A 318 -22.46 -1.58 6.22
C ASP A 318 -23.24 -1.70 4.91
N LEU A 319 -22.64 -1.28 3.79
CA LEU A 319 -23.28 -1.14 2.48
C LEU A 319 -23.36 -2.46 1.72
N PHE A 320 -22.31 -3.29 1.77
CA PHE A 320 -22.25 -4.56 1.05
C PHE A 320 -22.56 -5.77 1.95
N HIS A 321 -22.82 -5.53 3.23
CA HIS A 321 -23.09 -6.55 4.25
C HIS A 321 -21.99 -7.62 4.35
N ASP A 322 -20.74 -7.25 4.05
CA ASP A 322 -19.61 -8.18 4.05
C ASP A 322 -19.09 -8.39 5.48
N ARG A 323 -19.45 -9.53 6.06
CA ARG A 323 -19.04 -9.89 7.43
C ARG A 323 -17.52 -10.05 7.57
N GLU A 324 -16.82 -10.40 6.49
CA GLU A 324 -15.35 -10.59 6.54
C GLU A 324 -14.64 -9.24 6.65
N ALA A 325 -15.23 -8.15 6.15
CA ALA A 325 -14.70 -6.80 6.34
C ALA A 325 -14.56 -6.43 7.83
N ALA A 326 -15.57 -6.77 8.65
CA ALA A 326 -15.53 -6.57 10.10
C ALA A 326 -14.43 -7.42 10.79
N GLN A 327 -14.05 -8.56 10.19
CA GLN A 327 -12.93 -9.36 10.71
C GLN A 327 -11.58 -8.75 10.37
N PHE A 328 -11.38 -8.26 9.13
CA PHE A 328 -10.15 -7.55 8.76
C PHE A 328 -9.93 -6.35 9.66
N GLU A 329 -10.99 -5.59 9.91
CA GLU A 329 -10.99 -4.46 10.84
C GLU A 329 -10.52 -4.87 12.25
N ARG A 330 -11.17 -5.88 12.85
CA ARG A 330 -10.80 -6.39 14.18
C ARG A 330 -9.33 -6.85 14.23
N ASN A 331 -8.90 -7.63 13.25
CA ASN A 331 -7.54 -8.17 13.24
C ASN A 331 -6.48 -7.09 12.99
N PHE A 332 -6.80 -6.08 12.18
CA PHE A 332 -5.89 -4.97 11.97
C PHE A 332 -5.67 -4.14 13.23
N LEU A 333 -6.68 -4.02 14.11
CA LEU A 333 -6.48 -3.38 15.42
C LEU A 333 -5.47 -4.15 16.29
N GLU A 334 -5.39 -5.47 16.19
CA GLU A 334 -4.33 -6.26 16.85
C GLU A 334 -2.94 -5.93 16.31
N VAL A 335 -2.83 -5.73 14.99
CA VAL A 335 -1.58 -5.31 14.34
C VAL A 335 -1.16 -3.93 14.85
N MET A 336 -2.09 -2.98 14.95
CA MET A 336 -1.83 -1.64 15.50
C MET A 336 -1.46 -1.68 16.98
N ARG A 337 -2.12 -2.54 17.78
CA ARG A 337 -1.79 -2.74 19.19
C ARG A 337 -0.36 -3.24 19.35
N LYS A 338 0.07 -4.17 18.49
CA LYS A 338 1.44 -4.68 18.50
C LYS A 338 2.47 -3.59 18.25
N GLU A 339 2.26 -2.74 17.24
CA GLU A 339 3.13 -1.60 16.94
C GLU A 339 3.18 -0.59 18.10
N GLN A 340 2.03 -0.21 18.64
CA GLN A 340 1.97 0.75 19.76
C GLN A 340 2.63 0.19 21.04
N ASN A 341 2.44 -1.09 21.32
CA ASN A 341 3.09 -1.77 22.45
C ASN A 341 4.61 -1.84 22.29
N ASP A 342 5.12 -2.03 21.06
CA ASP A 342 6.55 -2.02 20.80
C ASP A 342 7.17 -0.64 21.10
N ASN A 343 6.47 0.45 20.78
CA ASN A 343 6.91 1.79 21.16
C ASN A 343 6.89 1.99 22.69
N GLY A 344 5.81 1.57 23.36
CA GLY A 344 5.68 1.60 24.82
C GLY A 344 5.31 2.96 25.42
N ASP A 345 5.24 4.02 24.60
CA ASP A 345 4.88 5.38 25.02
C ASP A 345 3.43 5.76 24.63
N GLY A 346 2.80 5.01 23.73
CA GLY A 346 1.46 5.28 23.18
C GLY A 346 1.48 5.84 21.75
N SER A 347 2.65 6.15 21.20
CA SER A 347 2.80 6.45 19.77
C SER A 347 2.60 5.21 18.90
N PHE A 348 2.26 5.39 17.62
CA PHE A 348 2.04 4.29 16.68
C PHE A 348 3.30 3.82 16.00
N TYR A 349 4.17 4.71 15.52
CA TYR A 349 5.32 4.32 14.71
C TYR A 349 6.69 4.82 15.19
N SER A 350 6.77 5.55 16.32
CA SER A 350 7.99 6.27 16.75
C SER A 350 9.29 5.49 16.62
N LYS A 351 9.41 4.29 17.22
CA LYS A 351 10.65 3.50 17.16
C LYS A 351 10.94 2.95 15.76
N ARG A 352 9.89 2.55 15.05
CA ARG A 352 10.00 2.00 13.69
C ARG A 352 10.44 3.05 12.68
N LEU A 353 10.00 4.29 12.84
CA LEU A 353 10.20 5.36 11.87
C LEU A 353 11.07 6.50 12.40
N ASP A 354 11.89 6.23 13.42
CA ASP A 354 12.75 7.23 14.05
C ASP A 354 13.73 7.86 13.05
N ASN A 355 14.32 7.06 12.16
CA ASN A 355 15.16 7.56 11.07
C ASN A 355 14.42 8.55 10.14
N ILE A 356 13.11 8.37 9.96
CA ILE A 356 12.28 9.31 9.20
C ILE A 356 12.05 10.57 10.01
N ARG A 357 11.85 10.47 11.33
CA ARG A 357 11.73 11.63 12.22
C ARG A 357 12.98 12.53 12.16
N GLU A 358 14.17 11.92 12.20
CA GLU A 358 15.45 12.63 12.11
C GLU A 358 15.67 13.30 10.75
N THR A 359 15.23 12.64 9.67
CA THR A 359 15.46 13.14 8.30
C THR A 359 14.37 14.11 7.83
N SER A 360 13.12 13.88 8.22
CA SER A 360 11.94 14.66 7.83
C SER A 360 10.86 14.60 8.90
N TYR A 361 10.97 15.50 9.88
CA TYR A 361 9.95 15.67 10.92
C TYR A 361 8.55 15.95 10.33
N TYR A 362 8.48 16.70 9.22
CA TYR A 362 7.25 16.93 8.45
C TYR A 362 6.56 15.62 8.02
N TYR A 363 7.30 14.71 7.39
CA TYR A 363 6.73 13.46 6.92
C TYR A 363 6.43 12.51 8.07
N TYR A 364 7.27 12.48 9.10
CA TYR A 364 7.03 11.71 10.32
C TYR A 364 5.70 12.08 10.98
N CYS A 365 5.41 13.37 11.17
CA CYS A 365 4.14 13.84 11.74
C CYS A 365 2.93 13.39 10.91
N ARG A 366 3.07 13.32 9.58
CA ARG A 366 2.03 12.77 8.72
C ARG A 366 1.78 11.29 9.01
N LEU A 367 2.84 10.50 9.07
CA LEU A 367 2.73 9.07 9.33
C LEU A 367 2.14 8.78 10.71
N GLU A 368 2.45 9.60 11.71
CA GLU A 368 2.00 9.42 13.09
C GLU A 368 0.54 9.86 13.32
N SER A 369 0.04 10.84 12.56
CA SER A 369 -1.34 11.31 12.66
C SER A 369 -2.36 10.48 11.87
N ASP A 370 -1.94 9.76 10.83
CA ASP A 370 -2.85 8.94 10.01
C ASP A 370 -3.54 7.79 10.79
N PRO A 371 -2.84 7.04 11.65
CA PRO A 371 -3.44 6.02 12.52
C PRO A 371 -4.55 6.56 13.41
N VAL A 372 -4.29 7.65 14.14
CA VAL A 372 -5.25 8.16 15.13
C VAL A 372 -6.51 8.69 14.45
N LEU A 373 -6.37 9.28 13.25
CA LEU A 373 -7.51 9.65 12.42
C LEU A 373 -8.31 8.43 11.99
N ALA A 374 -7.67 7.41 11.40
CA ALA A 374 -8.37 6.23 10.91
C ALA A 374 -9.13 5.51 12.04
N LEU A 375 -8.50 5.39 13.21
CA LEU A 375 -9.14 4.86 14.42
C LEU A 375 -10.35 5.70 14.85
N SER A 376 -10.27 7.03 14.73
CA SER A 376 -11.37 7.91 15.08
C SER A 376 -12.60 7.73 14.19
N CYS A 377 -12.43 7.38 12.90
CA CYS A 377 -13.56 7.00 12.03
C CYS A 377 -14.29 5.77 12.59
N GLY A 378 -13.53 4.73 12.93
CA GLY A 378 -14.06 3.49 13.49
C GLY A 378 -14.72 3.67 14.86
N ALA A 379 -14.08 4.41 15.76
CA ALA A 379 -14.65 4.78 17.06
C ALA A 379 -15.99 5.51 16.90
N TYR A 380 -16.04 6.50 16.00
CA TYR A 380 -17.22 7.32 15.80
C TYR A 380 -18.39 6.56 15.16
N TRP A 381 -18.14 5.83 14.07
CA TRP A 381 -19.20 5.14 13.33
C TRP A 381 -19.72 3.89 14.03
N ARG A 382 -18.86 3.11 14.71
CA ARG A 382 -19.34 1.99 15.55
C ARG A 382 -20.12 2.44 16.77
N ARG A 383 -19.90 3.66 17.25
CA ARG A 383 -20.71 4.26 18.32
C ARG A 383 -22.09 4.69 17.82
N LYS A 384 -22.17 5.23 16.61
CA LYS A 384 -23.41 5.80 16.05
C LYS A 384 -24.29 4.80 15.31
N PHE A 385 -23.70 3.77 14.71
CA PHE A 385 -24.41 2.85 13.84
C PHE A 385 -24.22 1.41 14.29
N GLN A 386 -25.29 0.63 14.15
CA GLN A 386 -25.25 -0.81 14.38
C GLN A 386 -24.60 -1.49 13.17
N LEU A 387 -23.27 -1.66 13.23
CA LEU A 387 -22.51 -2.31 12.18
C LEU A 387 -22.41 -3.83 12.42
N VAL A 388 -22.21 -4.55 11.32
CA VAL A 388 -22.02 -5.99 11.31
C VAL A 388 -20.86 -6.40 12.23
N GLN A 389 -21.10 -7.44 13.03
CA GLN A 389 -20.10 -8.02 13.93
C GLN A 389 -19.22 -9.04 13.19
N PRO A 390 -17.93 -9.13 13.55
CA PRO A 390 -17.01 -10.09 12.95
C PRO A 390 -17.54 -11.53 13.15
N PRO A 391 -17.46 -12.40 12.12
CA PRO A 391 -17.84 -13.80 12.25
C PRO A 391 -16.87 -14.55 13.18
N GLU A 392 -17.29 -15.70 13.72
CA GLU A 392 -16.41 -16.55 14.53
C GLU A 392 -15.29 -17.19 13.72
N LYS A 393 -15.53 -17.43 12.43
CA LYS A 393 -14.58 -18.03 11.49
C LYS A 393 -14.62 -17.28 10.17
N THR A 394 -13.44 -17.04 9.61
CA THR A 394 -13.27 -16.51 8.26
C THR A 394 -13.05 -17.67 7.30
N VAL A 395 -13.71 -17.62 6.15
CA VAL A 395 -13.40 -18.50 5.03
C VAL A 395 -12.73 -17.63 3.98
N ILE A 396 -11.52 -17.99 3.57
CA ILE A 396 -10.87 -17.29 2.48
C ILE A 396 -11.12 -18.09 1.21
N PRO A 397 -11.92 -17.57 0.26
CA PRO A 397 -12.17 -18.29 -0.97
C PRO A 397 -10.89 -18.43 -1.78
N SER A 398 -10.79 -19.52 -2.53
CA SER A 398 -9.80 -19.62 -3.59
C SER A 398 -10.10 -18.57 -4.65
N VAL A 399 -9.07 -17.89 -5.13
CA VAL A 399 -9.19 -16.80 -6.12
C VAL A 399 -8.12 -17.01 -7.16
N GLN A 400 -8.47 -16.81 -8.42
CA GLN A 400 -7.54 -16.69 -9.53
C GLN A 400 -7.92 -15.45 -10.32
N TRP A 401 -7.12 -14.40 -10.19
CA TRP A 401 -7.33 -13.09 -10.79
C TRP A 401 -6.13 -12.72 -11.67
N SER A 402 -6.40 -11.92 -12.69
CA SER A 402 -5.36 -11.38 -13.55
C SER A 402 -5.76 -10.09 -14.24
N ASP A 403 -4.74 -9.37 -14.69
CA ASP A 403 -4.89 -8.14 -15.46
C ASP A 403 -3.81 -8.06 -16.54
N ASP A 404 -4.23 -7.81 -17.78
CA ASP A 404 -3.32 -7.80 -18.93
C ASP A 404 -2.52 -6.50 -19.03
N PHE A 405 -3.09 -5.37 -18.60
CA PHE A 405 -2.44 -4.06 -18.62
C PHE A 405 -1.12 -4.11 -17.82
N HIS A 406 -1.21 -4.55 -16.56
CA HIS A 406 -0.05 -4.70 -15.69
C HIS A 406 0.69 -6.03 -15.89
N GLY A 407 0.18 -6.95 -16.71
CA GLY A 407 0.69 -8.33 -16.79
C GLY A 407 0.71 -9.00 -15.42
N ALA A 408 -0.36 -8.83 -14.65
CA ALA A 408 -0.47 -9.28 -13.26
C ALA A 408 -1.20 -10.62 -13.15
N SER A 409 -0.73 -11.48 -12.24
CA SER A 409 -1.42 -12.69 -11.80
C SER A 409 -1.49 -12.72 -10.28
N LEU A 410 -2.65 -13.09 -9.74
CA LEU A 410 -2.83 -13.43 -8.33
C LEU A 410 -3.57 -14.76 -8.22
N ILE A 411 -3.05 -15.67 -7.43
CA ILE A 411 -3.71 -16.91 -7.04
C ILE A 411 -3.70 -17.02 -5.52
N ARG A 412 -4.89 -17.26 -4.96
CA ARG A 412 -5.09 -17.69 -3.58
C ARG A 412 -5.66 -19.10 -3.62
N THR A 413 -4.95 -20.05 -3.02
CA THR A 413 -5.33 -21.46 -3.01
C THR A 413 -5.11 -22.03 -1.61
N GLY A 414 -6.17 -22.44 -0.93
CA GLY A 414 -6.07 -22.89 0.46
C GLY A 414 -5.46 -21.80 1.35
N ASN A 415 -4.30 -22.09 1.97
CA ASN A 415 -3.59 -21.16 2.86
C ASN A 415 -2.41 -20.44 2.17
N THR A 416 -2.36 -20.30 0.84
CA THR A 416 -1.24 -19.65 0.14
C THR A 416 -1.67 -18.48 -0.74
N VAL A 417 -0.75 -17.53 -0.92
CA VAL A 417 -0.80 -16.45 -1.92
C VAL A 417 0.37 -16.62 -2.87
N ARG A 418 0.10 -16.60 -4.17
CA ARG A 418 1.09 -16.61 -5.24
C ARG A 418 0.77 -15.54 -6.26
N SER A 419 1.71 -14.64 -6.54
CA SER A 419 1.51 -13.58 -7.53
C SER A 419 2.76 -13.27 -8.31
N TRP A 420 2.57 -12.72 -9.50
CA TRP A 420 3.63 -12.14 -10.31
C TRP A 420 3.08 -10.93 -11.06
N VAL A 421 3.82 -9.82 -11.06
CA VAL A 421 3.40 -8.56 -11.70
C VAL A 421 4.54 -8.02 -12.56
N LYS A 422 4.24 -7.74 -13.83
CA LYS A 422 5.15 -7.08 -14.79
C LYS A 422 5.23 -5.57 -14.52
N GLY A 423 4.07 -4.89 -14.42
CA GLY A 423 3.93 -3.46 -14.15
C GLY A 423 3.99 -3.09 -12.67
N ALA A 424 4.98 -3.60 -11.95
CA ALA A 424 5.23 -3.22 -10.55
C ALA A 424 6.12 -1.97 -10.48
N HIS A 425 6.14 -1.29 -9.33
CA HIS A 425 6.89 -0.02 -9.16
C HIS A 425 8.36 -0.13 -9.59
N ASN A 426 9.02 -1.24 -9.24
CA ASN A 426 10.45 -1.45 -9.39
C ASN A 426 10.72 -2.69 -10.24
N CYS A 427 10.22 -2.71 -11.47
CA CYS A 427 10.29 -3.85 -12.39
C CYS A 427 9.40 -5.03 -11.98
N ASN A 428 9.65 -6.22 -12.58
CA ASN A 428 8.93 -7.44 -12.26
C ASN A 428 9.03 -7.75 -10.77
N THR A 429 7.96 -8.23 -10.16
CA THR A 429 7.97 -8.70 -8.77
C THR A 429 7.08 -9.91 -8.56
N GLY A 430 7.46 -10.75 -7.61
CA GLY A 430 6.70 -11.92 -7.20
C GLY A 430 6.46 -11.96 -5.70
N VAL A 431 5.35 -12.59 -5.30
CA VAL A 431 5.04 -12.92 -3.91
C VAL A 431 4.63 -14.38 -3.85
N CYS A 432 5.22 -15.14 -2.93
CA CYS A 432 4.80 -16.51 -2.61
C CYS A 432 4.89 -16.68 -1.09
N VAL A 433 3.76 -16.55 -0.39
CA VAL A 433 3.71 -16.58 1.09
C VAL A 433 2.46 -17.30 1.61
N PRO A 434 2.49 -17.85 2.83
CA PRO A 434 1.27 -18.29 3.50
C PRO A 434 0.30 -17.12 3.70
N GLN A 435 -1.00 -17.38 3.60
CA GLN A 435 -2.02 -16.34 3.74
C GLN A 435 -2.06 -15.74 5.14
N ASP A 436 -1.79 -16.53 6.17
CA ASP A 436 -1.75 -16.08 7.57
C ASP A 436 -0.43 -15.41 7.98
N ARG A 437 0.50 -15.23 7.03
CA ARG A 437 1.85 -14.69 7.27
C ARG A 437 2.14 -13.42 6.47
N SER A 438 1.30 -12.40 6.66
CA SER A 438 1.49 -11.07 6.07
C SER A 438 2.85 -10.45 6.44
N ASP A 439 3.44 -10.86 7.56
CA ASP A 439 4.74 -10.45 8.04
C ASP A 439 5.89 -10.93 7.13
N MET A 440 5.65 -11.89 6.24
CA MET A 440 6.62 -12.38 5.25
C MET A 440 6.54 -11.67 3.90
N ALA A 441 5.57 -10.78 3.71
CA ALA A 441 5.29 -10.20 2.41
C ALA A 441 6.07 -8.88 2.18
N GLU A 442 6.89 -8.90 1.13
CA GLU A 442 7.53 -7.74 0.50
C GLU A 442 7.46 -7.91 -1.04
N TRP A 443 7.66 -6.84 -1.80
CA TRP A 443 7.39 -6.68 -3.24
C TRP A 443 8.44 -5.86 -4.01
N HIS A 444 9.40 -5.21 -3.37
CA HIS A 444 10.43 -4.38 -3.98
C HIS A 444 11.54 -5.27 -4.55
N TYR A 445 11.59 -5.43 -5.88
CA TYR A 445 12.49 -6.36 -6.57
C TYR A 445 12.42 -7.80 -6.02
N ASN A 446 11.30 -8.18 -5.39
CA ASN A 446 11.19 -9.46 -4.71
C ASN A 446 11.14 -10.62 -5.71
N LEU A 447 11.74 -11.76 -5.34
CA LEU A 447 11.89 -12.97 -6.15
C LEU A 447 12.62 -12.76 -7.49
N ASN A 448 13.42 -11.71 -7.62
CA ASN A 448 14.27 -11.44 -8.78
C ASN A 448 15.76 -11.41 -8.36
N GLY A 449 16.69 -11.28 -9.30
CA GLY A 449 18.04 -10.85 -8.94
C GLY A 449 18.09 -9.34 -8.71
N LEU A 450 19.00 -8.88 -7.87
CA LEU A 450 19.16 -7.45 -7.54
C LEU A 450 20.52 -6.94 -8.01
N VAL A 451 20.52 -5.84 -8.76
CA VAL A 451 21.73 -5.13 -9.17
C VAL A 451 21.80 -3.80 -8.43
N ILE A 452 22.85 -3.62 -7.65
CA ILE A 452 23.10 -2.42 -6.86
C ILE A 452 24.17 -1.62 -7.59
N GLY A 453 23.75 -0.51 -8.20
CA GLY A 453 24.64 0.46 -8.83
C GLY A 453 24.29 1.85 -8.36
N ASN A 454 24.53 2.83 -9.20
CA ASN A 454 24.14 4.20 -8.97
C ASN A 454 22.70 4.42 -9.50
N GLU A 455 21.73 4.54 -8.60
CA GLU A 455 20.29 4.58 -8.92
C GLU A 455 19.87 3.67 -10.08
N VAL A 456 20.09 2.36 -9.91
CA VAL A 456 19.70 1.38 -10.93
C VAL A 456 18.23 1.06 -10.78
N ILE A 457 17.44 1.24 -11.84
CA ILE A 457 16.03 0.88 -11.89
C ILE A 457 15.74 -0.07 -13.06
N GLY A 458 14.75 -0.95 -12.89
CA GLY A 458 14.35 -1.88 -13.95
C GLY A 458 13.17 -1.37 -14.77
N HIS A 459 13.30 -1.42 -16.09
CA HIS A 459 12.24 -1.14 -17.05
C HIS A 459 11.84 -2.43 -17.77
N VAL A 460 10.57 -2.82 -17.63
CA VAL A 460 10.07 -4.01 -18.33
C VAL A 460 9.68 -3.64 -19.75
N HIS A 461 10.31 -4.30 -20.73
CA HIS A 461 10.05 -4.07 -22.16
C HIS A 461 8.90 -4.92 -22.67
N GLN A 462 8.96 -6.21 -22.38
CA GLN A 462 7.98 -7.20 -22.84
C GLN A 462 7.76 -8.25 -21.77
N GLY A 463 6.52 -8.70 -21.64
CA GLY A 463 6.14 -9.78 -20.73
C GLY A 463 4.86 -10.43 -21.20
N ILE A 464 4.86 -11.75 -21.26
CA ILE A 464 3.70 -12.57 -21.62
C ILE A 464 3.34 -13.41 -20.41
N ARG A 465 2.06 -13.34 -20.05
CA ARG A 465 1.44 -14.13 -19.01
C ARG A 465 0.51 -15.14 -19.65
N GLN A 466 0.41 -16.34 -19.06
CA GLN A 466 -0.60 -17.33 -19.42
C GLN A 466 -1.25 -17.90 -18.16
N THR A 467 -2.58 -17.86 -18.11
CA THR A 467 -3.37 -18.55 -17.08
C THR A 467 -3.33 -20.06 -17.30
N ILE A 468 -3.15 -20.85 -16.23
CA ILE A 468 -3.45 -22.29 -16.22
C ILE A 468 -4.33 -22.61 -15.01
N PRO A 469 -5.07 -23.73 -14.97
CA PRO A 469 -5.89 -24.07 -13.80
C PRO A 469 -5.05 -24.11 -12.51
N ASN A 470 -5.43 -23.32 -11.51
CA ASN A 470 -4.73 -23.18 -10.22
C ASN A 470 -3.25 -22.75 -10.30
N GLY A 471 -2.84 -22.16 -11.44
CA GLY A 471 -1.47 -21.72 -11.69
C GLY A 471 -1.38 -20.60 -12.73
N PHE A 472 -0.16 -20.15 -12.99
CA PHE A 472 0.13 -19.22 -14.08
C PHE A 472 1.56 -19.39 -14.56
N LEU A 473 1.79 -19.03 -15.81
CA LEU A 473 3.11 -18.93 -16.42
C LEU A 473 3.39 -17.46 -16.73
N TYR A 474 4.64 -17.06 -16.59
CA TYR A 474 5.13 -15.76 -17.03
C TYR A 474 6.49 -15.92 -17.69
N ARG A 475 6.71 -15.15 -18.75
CA ARG A 475 8.02 -14.95 -19.37
C ARG A 475 8.16 -13.49 -19.75
N GLY A 476 9.31 -12.90 -19.46
CA GLY A 476 9.51 -11.48 -19.69
C GLY A 476 10.96 -11.08 -19.77
N GLN A 477 11.14 -9.83 -20.20
CA GLN A 477 12.43 -9.20 -20.36
C GLN A 477 12.39 -7.77 -19.82
N SER A 478 13.42 -7.41 -19.09
CA SER A 478 13.64 -6.07 -18.56
C SER A 478 15.05 -5.59 -18.86
N GLU A 479 15.21 -4.27 -18.95
CA GLU A 479 16.51 -3.62 -18.89
C GLU A 479 16.70 -2.98 -17.53
N LEU A 480 17.93 -2.98 -17.06
CA LEU A 480 18.33 -2.25 -15.86
C LEU A 480 19.03 -0.98 -16.33
N TRP A 481 18.54 0.17 -15.88
CA TRP A 481 18.98 1.49 -16.27
C TRP A 481 19.63 2.21 -15.10
N GLU A 482 20.77 2.82 -15.35
CA GLU A 482 21.35 3.83 -14.46
C GLU A 482 20.73 5.18 -14.82
N ILE A 483 19.94 5.75 -13.90
CA ILE A 483 19.12 6.95 -14.19
C ILE A 483 19.70 8.25 -13.66
N GLN A 484 20.72 8.20 -12.80
CA GLN A 484 21.43 9.38 -12.32
C GLN A 484 22.95 9.23 -12.46
N PRO A 485 23.49 9.04 -13.68
CA PRO A 485 24.92 8.91 -13.87
C PRO A 485 25.69 10.13 -13.32
N TRP A 486 26.89 9.89 -12.77
CA TRP A 486 27.72 10.95 -12.14
C TRP A 486 28.42 11.88 -13.15
N GLY A 487 28.60 11.43 -14.40
CA GLY A 487 29.33 12.19 -15.42
C GLY A 487 28.54 13.41 -15.91
N GLU A 488 29.20 14.57 -15.96
CA GLU A 488 28.60 15.78 -16.55
C GLU A 488 28.24 15.52 -18.02
N GLY A 489 26.97 15.73 -18.37
CA GLY A 489 26.43 15.48 -19.72
C GLY A 489 26.01 14.04 -20.00
N GLU A 490 26.12 13.11 -19.04
CA GLU A 490 25.57 11.77 -19.20
C GLU A 490 24.04 11.76 -19.06
N ASN A 491 23.36 11.12 -20.00
CA ASN A 491 21.94 10.83 -19.93
C ASN A 491 21.72 9.45 -19.29
N PRO A 492 20.52 9.13 -18.77
CA PRO A 492 20.17 7.77 -18.36
C PRO A 492 20.48 6.73 -19.46
N TYR A 493 20.99 5.56 -19.08
CA TYR A 493 21.27 4.47 -20.02
C TYR A 493 21.06 3.07 -19.43
N ALA A 494 20.68 2.12 -20.28
CA ALA A 494 20.65 0.70 -19.95
C ALA A 494 22.08 0.17 -19.72
N ILE A 495 22.27 -0.57 -18.62
CA ILE A 495 23.54 -1.20 -18.23
C ILE A 495 23.48 -2.73 -18.30
N ALA A 496 22.31 -3.32 -18.11
CA ALA A 496 22.14 -4.76 -18.14
C ALA A 496 20.76 -5.16 -18.66
N LYS A 497 20.67 -6.41 -19.13
CA LYS A 497 19.44 -7.03 -19.61
C LYS A 497 19.11 -8.22 -18.73
N GLN A 498 17.89 -8.28 -18.23
CA GLN A 498 17.35 -9.39 -17.45
C GLN A 498 16.26 -10.11 -18.24
N GLN A 499 16.33 -11.44 -18.29
CA GLN A 499 15.26 -12.31 -18.79
C GLN A 499 14.76 -13.17 -17.63
N THR A 500 13.44 -13.25 -17.46
CA THR A 500 12.79 -13.96 -16.35
C THR A 500 11.71 -14.89 -16.86
N ALA A 501 11.64 -16.09 -16.29
CA ALA A 501 10.56 -17.05 -16.51
C ALA A 501 10.06 -17.59 -15.18
N VAL A 502 8.74 -17.73 -15.05
CA VAL A 502 8.06 -18.10 -13.80
C VAL A 502 6.94 -19.10 -14.09
N ALA A 503 6.79 -20.08 -13.22
CA ALA A 503 5.65 -20.99 -13.22
C ALA A 503 5.12 -21.17 -11.80
N ALA A 504 3.92 -20.65 -11.52
CA ALA A 504 3.14 -21.05 -10.35
C ALA A 504 2.38 -22.33 -10.72
N VAL A 505 2.72 -23.45 -10.09
CA VAL A 505 2.22 -24.77 -10.51
C VAL A 505 0.89 -25.14 -9.85
N PRO A 506 0.11 -26.09 -10.39
CA PRO A 506 -1.21 -26.43 -9.85
C PRO A 506 -1.27 -27.05 -8.44
N ASP A 507 -0.12 -27.33 -7.80
CA ASP A 507 -0.04 -27.93 -6.45
C ASP A 507 -0.56 -27.03 -5.32
N GLY A 508 -0.89 -25.77 -5.63
CA GLY A 508 -1.41 -24.81 -4.67
C GLY A 508 -0.34 -24.14 -3.80
N LYS A 509 0.95 -24.48 -3.92
CA LYS A 509 2.00 -24.04 -2.98
C LYS A 509 3.25 -23.50 -3.66
N THR A 510 3.64 -24.07 -4.80
CA THR A 510 4.97 -23.90 -5.37
C THR A 510 5.00 -22.90 -6.52
N MET A 511 6.08 -22.14 -6.60
CA MET A 511 6.49 -21.36 -7.76
C MET A 511 7.93 -21.71 -8.15
N LEU A 512 8.15 -21.93 -9.45
CA LEU A 512 9.47 -21.95 -10.07
C LEU A 512 9.80 -20.56 -10.60
N ILE A 513 11.01 -20.08 -10.34
CA ILE A 513 11.53 -18.85 -10.90
C ILE A 513 12.92 -19.12 -11.49
N ALA A 514 13.13 -18.63 -12.70
CA ALA A 514 14.41 -18.62 -13.38
C ALA A 514 14.70 -17.21 -13.90
N ALA A 515 15.90 -16.71 -13.64
CA ALA A 515 16.31 -15.39 -14.08
C ALA A 515 17.76 -15.38 -14.55
N ARG A 516 18.02 -14.71 -15.66
CA ARG A 516 19.36 -14.49 -16.21
C ARG A 516 19.57 -13.00 -16.49
N CYS A 517 20.65 -12.43 -15.97
CA CYS A 517 21.02 -11.04 -16.19
C CYS A 517 22.44 -10.91 -16.74
N VAL A 518 22.58 -10.15 -17.82
CA VAL A 518 23.85 -9.95 -18.54
C VAL A 518 24.08 -8.47 -18.75
N MET A 519 25.31 -8.01 -18.49
CA MET A 519 25.72 -6.63 -18.78
C MET A 519 25.64 -6.36 -20.29
N THR A 520 25.04 -5.23 -20.65
CA THR A 520 24.96 -4.75 -22.05
C THR A 520 25.88 -3.56 -22.29
N LYS A 521 26.17 -2.81 -21.23
CA LYS A 521 27.10 -1.68 -21.24
C LYS A 521 28.02 -1.79 -20.04
N GLU A 522 29.22 -1.26 -20.20
CA GLU A 522 30.15 -1.15 -19.10
C GLU A 522 29.64 -0.19 -18.03
N SER A 523 29.62 -0.62 -16.76
CA SER A 523 29.28 0.24 -15.62
C SER A 523 29.98 -0.24 -14.34
N THR A 524 30.08 0.65 -13.36
CA THR A 524 30.58 0.32 -12.02
C THR A 524 29.41 -0.06 -11.12
N LEU A 525 29.36 -1.33 -10.72
CA LEU A 525 28.35 -1.82 -9.78
C LEU A 525 28.93 -1.87 -8.38
N ARG A 526 28.06 -1.65 -7.38
CA ARG A 526 28.36 -1.76 -5.94
C ARG A 526 27.95 -3.11 -5.36
N GLY A 527 27.07 -3.83 -6.02
CA GLY A 527 26.77 -5.21 -5.65
C GLY A 527 25.78 -5.90 -6.57
N VAL A 528 25.73 -7.23 -6.45
CA VAL A 528 24.83 -8.11 -7.21
C VAL A 528 24.36 -9.24 -6.29
N PHE A 529 23.05 -9.46 -6.24
CA PHE A 529 22.44 -10.64 -5.64
C PHE A 529 21.79 -11.50 -6.72
N GLY A 530 22.17 -12.78 -6.78
CA GLY A 530 21.64 -13.71 -7.80
C GLY A 530 20.19 -14.14 -7.58
N LEU A 531 19.71 -14.02 -6.35
CA LEU A 531 18.33 -14.16 -5.90
C LEU A 531 18.12 -13.08 -4.84
N ASN A 532 16.94 -12.46 -4.81
CA ASN A 532 16.52 -11.49 -3.82
C ASN A 532 15.13 -11.87 -3.32
N LEU A 533 15.08 -12.73 -2.29
CA LEU A 533 13.88 -12.93 -1.50
C LEU A 533 13.95 -12.01 -0.28
N GLU A 534 13.13 -10.97 -0.27
CA GLU A 534 13.06 -10.01 0.83
C GLU A 534 12.15 -10.55 1.94
N MET A 535 12.73 -10.79 3.12
CA MET A 535 12.03 -11.32 4.28
C MET A 535 12.05 -10.30 5.42
N PRO A 536 10.95 -9.55 5.66
CA PRO A 536 10.88 -8.60 6.76
C PRO A 536 11.26 -9.24 8.11
N ASN A 537 12.08 -8.59 8.92
CA ASN A 537 12.46 -9.05 10.25
C ASN A 537 12.35 -7.89 11.26
N ASP A 538 11.12 -7.52 11.55
CA ASP A 538 10.75 -6.29 12.25
C ASP A 538 9.66 -6.57 13.32
N VAL A 539 9.00 -5.53 13.84
CA VAL A 539 7.95 -5.61 14.87
C VAL A 539 6.85 -6.64 14.53
N ALA A 540 6.54 -6.84 13.24
CA ALA A 540 5.53 -7.78 12.78
C ALA A 540 5.80 -9.24 13.20
N ASN A 541 7.05 -9.66 13.25
CA ASN A 541 7.48 -11.00 13.68
C ASN A 541 8.24 -10.98 15.02
N GLY A 542 8.22 -9.86 15.74
CA GLY A 542 8.93 -9.72 17.01
C GLY A 542 10.44 -9.64 16.86
N PHE A 543 10.92 -9.13 15.71
CA PHE A 543 12.34 -8.95 15.41
C PHE A 543 13.16 -10.25 15.45
N ILE A 544 12.53 -11.40 15.18
CA ILE A 544 13.22 -12.69 15.12
C ILE A 544 12.68 -13.57 13.99
N ARG A 545 13.59 -14.18 13.23
CA ARG A 545 13.28 -15.18 12.20
C ARG A 545 14.00 -16.48 12.49
N HIS A 546 13.32 -17.59 12.27
CA HIS A 546 13.83 -18.94 12.43
C HIS A 546 14.15 -19.53 11.06
N TYR A 547 15.40 -19.95 10.86
CA TYR A 547 15.86 -20.53 9.62
C TYR A 547 16.30 -21.97 9.85
N ALA A 548 15.91 -22.88 8.95
CA ALA A 548 16.32 -24.27 8.97
C ALA A 548 16.63 -24.78 7.55
N GLY A 549 17.81 -25.35 7.36
CA GLY A 549 18.24 -26.03 6.14
C GLY A 549 18.74 -27.44 6.46
N GLU A 550 19.35 -28.09 5.48
CA GLU A 550 19.91 -29.44 5.63
C GLU A 550 21.06 -29.48 6.66
N HIS A 551 21.89 -28.45 6.64
CA HIS A 551 23.08 -28.32 7.49
C HIS A 551 23.06 -27.05 8.35
N PHE A 552 21.87 -26.45 8.51
CA PHE A 552 21.72 -25.13 9.08
C PHE A 552 20.51 -25.05 9.98
N ARG A 553 20.66 -24.46 11.16
CA ARG A 553 19.55 -24.07 12.00
C ARG A 553 19.95 -22.89 12.85
N THR A 554 19.23 -21.79 12.75
CA THR A 554 19.54 -20.59 13.53
C THR A 554 18.31 -19.72 13.73
N ASP A 555 18.37 -18.92 14.80
CA ASP A 555 17.41 -17.88 15.10
C ASP A 555 18.11 -16.54 14.91
N LEU A 556 17.70 -15.77 13.90
CA LEU A 556 18.27 -14.46 13.62
C LEU A 556 17.39 -13.36 14.20
N LYS A 557 17.82 -12.85 15.36
CA LYS A 557 17.26 -11.64 15.95
C LYS A 557 17.77 -10.42 15.20
N MET A 558 16.89 -9.47 14.90
CA MET A 558 17.27 -8.17 14.32
C MET A 558 18.42 -7.56 15.13
N LYS A 559 19.46 -7.11 14.42
CA LYS A 559 20.66 -6.51 14.98
C LYS A 559 20.98 -5.22 14.23
N LEU A 560 21.18 -4.14 14.97
CA LEU A 560 21.75 -2.90 14.45
C LEU A 560 23.28 -3.03 14.33
N GLY A 561 23.86 -2.49 13.26
CA GLY A 561 25.31 -2.38 13.10
C GLY A 561 25.79 -2.75 11.71
N GLU A 562 26.97 -3.36 11.64
CA GLU A 562 27.60 -3.74 10.38
C GLU A 562 26.78 -4.79 9.61
N PRO A 563 26.78 -4.73 8.27
CA PRO A 563 26.13 -5.73 7.46
C PRO A 563 26.78 -7.10 7.65
N GLU A 564 25.97 -8.15 7.61
CA GLU A 564 26.44 -9.53 7.72
C GLU A 564 25.88 -10.39 6.58
N LEU A 565 26.68 -11.37 6.17
CA LEU A 565 26.30 -12.40 5.21
C LEU A 565 26.49 -13.76 5.88
N VAL A 566 25.38 -14.46 6.14
CA VAL A 566 25.38 -15.77 6.77
C VAL A 566 25.20 -16.84 5.69
N ASP A 567 26.20 -17.68 5.48
CA ASP A 567 26.09 -18.82 4.59
C ASP A 567 25.43 -20.01 5.31
N SER A 568 24.36 -20.55 4.74
CA SER A 568 23.67 -21.71 5.31
C SER A 568 24.32 -23.04 4.98
N GLY A 569 25.21 -23.09 3.97
CA GLY A 569 25.72 -24.34 3.42
C GLY A 569 24.63 -25.30 2.93
N SER A 570 23.40 -24.82 2.74
CA SER A 570 22.23 -25.64 2.41
C SER A 570 21.62 -25.21 1.09
N ALA A 571 21.19 -26.17 0.27
CA ALA A 571 20.49 -25.90 -0.99
C ALA A 571 19.05 -25.43 -0.77
N TYR A 572 18.46 -25.67 0.41
CA TYR A 572 17.16 -25.15 0.78
C TYR A 572 17.19 -24.48 2.16
N LEU A 573 16.28 -23.53 2.34
CA LEU A 573 15.99 -22.88 3.62
C LEU A 573 14.48 -22.85 3.85
N ASN A 574 14.08 -23.32 5.02
CA ASN A 574 12.77 -23.11 5.60
C ASN A 574 12.81 -21.89 6.54
N ILE A 575 11.78 -21.06 6.48
CA ILE A 575 11.62 -19.82 7.24
C ILE A 575 10.36 -19.96 8.10
N ASP A 576 10.54 -19.81 9.42
CA ASP A 576 9.51 -19.91 10.46
C ASP A 576 8.55 -21.10 10.29
N ASN A 577 9.06 -22.26 9.86
CA ASN A 577 8.26 -23.47 9.70
C ASN A 577 7.05 -23.32 8.75
N SER A 578 7.13 -22.40 7.77
CA SER A 578 5.98 -22.07 6.91
C SER A 578 6.29 -21.69 5.48
N LEU A 579 7.52 -21.26 5.16
CA LEU A 579 7.94 -20.95 3.80
C LEU A 579 9.25 -21.68 3.48
N THR A 580 9.34 -22.33 2.33
CA THR A 580 10.58 -22.99 1.89
C THR A 580 11.05 -22.41 0.57
N VAL A 581 12.35 -22.11 0.47
CA VAL A 581 13.03 -21.78 -0.79
C VAL A 581 14.12 -22.83 -1.04
N ARG A 582 14.23 -23.31 -2.29
CA ARG A 582 15.26 -24.25 -2.72
C ARG A 582 15.96 -23.74 -3.98
N LEU A 583 17.29 -23.69 -3.92
CA LEU A 583 18.15 -23.39 -5.05
C LEU A 583 18.33 -24.64 -5.93
N LEU A 584 18.16 -24.49 -7.24
CA LEU A 584 18.42 -25.55 -8.23
C LEU A 584 19.67 -25.27 -9.07
N SER A 585 20.00 -23.99 -9.28
CA SER A 585 21.18 -23.51 -10.03
C SER A 585 21.46 -22.05 -9.67
N GLY A 586 22.70 -21.58 -9.82
CA GLY A 586 23.11 -20.18 -9.64
C GLY A 586 23.84 -19.89 -8.32
N GLY A 587 24.28 -20.93 -7.61
CA GLY A 587 25.09 -20.86 -6.40
C GLY A 587 25.20 -22.24 -5.73
N ASP A 588 26.14 -22.38 -4.78
CA ASP A 588 26.37 -23.65 -4.07
C ASP A 588 25.44 -23.83 -2.86
N SER A 589 24.97 -22.72 -2.28
CA SER A 589 24.14 -22.68 -1.08
C SER A 589 23.35 -21.37 -1.02
N LEU A 590 22.24 -21.39 -0.31
CA LEU A 590 21.50 -20.18 0.05
C LEU A 590 22.21 -19.41 1.18
N LYS A 591 22.16 -18.09 1.11
CA LYS A 591 22.78 -17.17 2.07
C LYS A 591 21.75 -16.17 2.56
N ILE A 592 21.97 -15.64 3.75
CA ILE A 592 21.12 -14.62 4.37
C ILE A 592 21.96 -13.35 4.52
N TYR A 593 21.66 -12.33 3.71
CA TYR A 593 22.27 -11.00 3.82
C TYR A 593 21.41 -10.11 4.71
N ARG A 594 22.05 -9.43 5.66
CA ARG A 594 21.39 -8.54 6.63
C ARG A 594 22.17 -7.24 6.66
N SER A 595 21.51 -6.12 6.39
CA SER A 595 22.21 -4.84 6.23
C SER A 595 22.60 -4.17 7.55
N GLY A 596 22.09 -4.67 8.68
CA GLY A 596 22.29 -4.08 10.00
C GLY A 596 21.55 -2.76 10.23
N LYS A 597 20.66 -2.37 9.30
CA LYS A 597 19.84 -1.16 9.36
C LYS A 597 18.49 -1.38 8.67
N ARG A 598 17.58 -0.43 8.80
CA ARG A 598 16.36 -0.43 7.97
C ARG A 598 16.76 -0.14 6.52
N ASP A 599 16.23 -0.93 5.61
CA ASP A 599 16.64 -0.91 4.21
C ASP A 599 15.50 -1.15 3.21
N VAL A 600 14.24 -1.33 3.67
CA VAL A 600 13.06 -1.18 2.79
C VAL A 600 12.87 0.29 2.46
N ALA A 601 13.36 0.70 1.30
CA ALA A 601 13.33 2.07 0.83
C ALA A 601 11.92 2.60 0.57
N ILE A 602 11.73 3.89 0.85
CA ILE A 602 10.57 4.70 0.50
C ILE A 602 10.99 5.56 -0.70
N MET A 603 10.18 5.55 -1.77
CA MET A 603 10.37 6.25 -3.06
C MET A 603 11.50 7.28 -3.11
N HIS A 604 12.55 7.02 -3.92
CA HIS A 604 13.63 7.95 -4.33
C HIS A 604 14.20 8.86 -3.24
N LYS A 605 14.11 8.44 -1.97
CA LYS A 605 14.56 9.20 -0.81
C LYS A 605 15.41 8.28 0.06
N PRO A 606 16.39 8.81 0.81
CA PRO A 606 17.18 8.04 1.77
C PRO A 606 16.37 7.73 3.04
N LEU A 607 15.13 7.27 2.90
CA LEU A 607 14.20 6.93 3.97
C LEU A 607 13.84 5.45 3.91
N TYR A 608 13.81 4.79 5.07
CA TYR A 608 13.65 3.33 5.16
C TYR A 608 12.65 2.97 6.25
N SER A 609 11.83 1.93 6.04
CA SER A 609 10.67 1.64 6.90
C SER A 609 10.68 0.31 7.64
N LEU A 610 11.48 -0.67 7.22
CA LEU A 610 11.57 -1.99 7.84
C LEU A 610 13.00 -2.54 7.78
N PHE A 611 13.33 -3.43 8.72
CA PHE A 611 14.47 -4.34 8.64
C PHE A 611 14.15 -5.54 7.74
N LEU A 612 15.15 -5.98 6.96
CA LEU A 612 15.07 -7.16 6.10
C LEU A 612 16.22 -8.13 6.37
N ASP A 613 15.86 -9.40 6.32
CA ASP A 613 16.79 -10.46 5.92
C ASP A 613 16.57 -10.72 4.41
N ARG A 614 17.64 -10.71 3.62
CA ARG A 614 17.59 -11.06 2.18
C ARG A 614 18.13 -12.45 1.97
N ILE A 615 17.31 -13.33 1.42
CA ILE A 615 17.74 -14.67 1.09
C ILE A 615 18.23 -14.63 -0.36
N VAL A 616 19.49 -15.02 -0.56
CA VAL A 616 20.21 -14.86 -1.82
C VAL A 616 20.93 -16.16 -2.21
N SER A 617 21.12 -16.40 -3.51
CA SER A 617 21.91 -17.54 -4.03
C SER A 617 23.40 -17.23 -4.11
N SER A 618 23.71 -15.97 -4.41
CA SER A 618 25.05 -15.41 -4.46
C SER A 618 25.00 -13.94 -4.06
N ALA A 619 26.11 -13.44 -3.50
CA ALA A 619 26.28 -12.05 -3.14
C ALA A 619 27.69 -11.60 -3.49
N ASP A 620 27.80 -10.74 -4.51
CA ASP A 620 29.01 -9.97 -4.78
C ASP A 620 28.75 -8.55 -4.30
N LEU A 621 29.37 -8.15 -3.19
CA LEU A 621 29.24 -6.82 -2.61
C LEU A 621 30.44 -5.91 -2.92
N SER A 622 31.29 -6.32 -3.87
CA SER A 622 32.45 -5.53 -4.28
C SER A 622 32.05 -4.40 -5.22
N VAL A 623 32.61 -3.22 -4.96
CA VAL A 623 32.54 -2.11 -5.92
C VAL A 623 33.54 -2.40 -7.03
N ARG A 624 33.03 -2.76 -8.21
CA ARG A 624 33.90 -3.01 -9.37
C ARG A 624 33.22 -2.72 -10.70
N ARG A 625 34.09 -2.40 -11.66
CA ARG A 625 33.76 -2.30 -13.08
C ARG A 625 33.30 -3.66 -13.61
N ARG A 626 32.21 -3.65 -14.36
CA ARG A 626 31.63 -4.82 -15.06
C ARG A 626 31.61 -4.56 -16.55
N MET A 627 31.96 -5.58 -17.33
CA MET A 627 32.11 -5.43 -18.78
C MET A 627 30.88 -5.97 -19.51
N PRO A 628 30.53 -5.44 -20.71
CA PRO A 628 29.50 -6.03 -21.56
C PRO A 628 29.72 -7.53 -21.78
N GLY A 629 28.64 -8.31 -21.75
CA GLY A 629 28.67 -9.78 -21.85
C GLY A 629 28.92 -10.51 -20.53
N GLU A 630 29.33 -9.81 -19.46
CA GLU A 630 29.45 -10.42 -18.12
C GLU A 630 28.07 -10.84 -17.61
N VAL A 631 27.93 -12.11 -17.22
CA VAL A 631 26.72 -12.64 -16.59
C VAL A 631 26.74 -12.24 -15.13
N LEU A 632 25.80 -11.38 -14.72
CA LEU A 632 25.67 -10.97 -13.33
C LEU A 632 25.06 -12.09 -12.47
N PHE A 633 24.06 -12.77 -13.02
CA PHE A 633 23.45 -13.95 -12.42
C PHE A 633 22.70 -14.79 -13.45
N ASP A 634 22.60 -16.10 -13.18
CA ASP A 634 21.80 -17.07 -13.92
C ASP A 634 21.29 -18.13 -12.93
N THR A 635 20.15 -17.82 -12.31
CA THR A 635 19.64 -18.52 -11.13
C THR A 635 18.33 -19.21 -11.45
N VAL A 636 18.16 -20.42 -10.90
CA VAL A 636 16.91 -21.18 -10.93
C VAL A 636 16.60 -21.63 -9.51
N PHE A 637 15.40 -21.34 -9.02
CA PHE A 637 14.99 -21.71 -7.67
C PHE A 637 13.48 -21.99 -7.59
N LEU A 638 13.11 -22.74 -6.56
CA LEU A 638 11.73 -23.02 -6.17
C LEU A 638 11.42 -22.26 -4.88
N ILE A 639 10.19 -21.78 -4.76
CA ILE A 639 9.64 -21.26 -3.50
C ILE A 639 8.28 -21.87 -3.26
N ALA A 640 8.04 -22.38 -2.06
CA ALA A 640 6.80 -23.05 -1.68
C ALA A 640 6.27 -22.52 -0.35
N ALA A 641 5.06 -21.97 -0.40
CA ALA A 641 4.34 -21.45 0.76
C ALA A 641 3.56 -22.54 1.50
N ASP A 642 3.34 -22.35 2.80
CA ASP A 642 2.68 -23.30 3.68
C ASP A 642 3.41 -24.66 3.72
N VAL A 643 4.74 -24.62 3.77
CA VAL A 643 5.62 -25.79 3.84
C VAL A 643 6.45 -25.71 5.11
N ASN A 644 6.28 -26.69 5.97
CA ASN A 644 7.01 -26.76 7.24
C ASN A 644 8.42 -27.36 7.06
N ALA A 645 9.28 -27.21 8.06
CA ALA A 645 10.68 -27.65 7.97
C ALA A 645 10.85 -29.16 7.75
N LYS A 646 9.87 -29.98 8.15
CA LYS A 646 9.90 -31.43 7.91
C LYS A 646 9.54 -31.80 6.47
N GLN A 647 8.72 -30.96 5.82
CA GLN A 647 8.30 -31.13 4.43
C GLN A 647 9.27 -30.50 3.44
N SER A 648 10.11 -29.52 3.85
CA SER A 648 11.08 -28.88 2.97
C SER A 648 11.99 -29.82 2.17
N PRO A 649 12.42 -30.99 2.70
CA PRO A 649 13.20 -31.95 1.92
C PRO A 649 12.43 -32.55 0.73
N GLU A 650 11.10 -32.62 0.78
CA GLU A 650 10.22 -33.21 -0.25
C GLU A 650 10.15 -32.36 -1.52
N LEU A 651 10.36 -31.04 -1.40
CA LEU A 651 10.46 -30.12 -2.54
C LEU A 651 11.79 -30.35 -3.25
N THR A 652 11.89 -31.34 -4.13
CA THR A 652 13.13 -31.73 -4.83
C THR A 652 13.15 -31.23 -6.26
N GLY A 653 14.33 -30.98 -6.83
CA GLY A 653 14.45 -30.71 -8.25
C GLY A 653 15.90 -30.60 -8.72
N LYS A 654 16.06 -30.52 -10.03
CA LYS A 654 17.34 -30.28 -10.69
C LYS A 654 17.17 -29.35 -11.88
N ALA A 655 18.21 -28.58 -12.18
CA ALA A 655 18.29 -27.73 -13.36
C ALA A 655 19.56 -28.06 -14.15
N GLU A 656 19.41 -28.54 -15.38
CA GLU A 656 20.50 -28.82 -16.29
C GLU A 656 20.66 -27.64 -17.27
N SER A 657 21.87 -27.11 -17.39
CA SER A 657 22.16 -25.95 -18.24
C SER A 657 22.95 -26.36 -19.48
N SER A 658 22.52 -25.91 -20.64
CA SER A 658 23.26 -26.04 -21.90
C SER A 658 23.15 -24.74 -22.70
N GLY A 659 24.20 -23.92 -22.64
CA GLY A 659 24.18 -22.56 -23.19
C GLY A 659 23.05 -21.72 -22.57
N LEU A 660 22.16 -21.23 -23.43
CA LEU A 660 20.98 -20.45 -23.03
C LEU A 660 19.75 -21.31 -22.69
N THR A 661 19.85 -22.63 -22.80
CA THR A 661 18.76 -23.55 -22.46
C THR A 661 18.90 -24.05 -21.02
N LYS A 662 17.79 -24.02 -20.27
CA LYS A 662 17.62 -24.68 -18.97
C LYS A 662 16.56 -25.77 -19.10
N LYS A 663 16.91 -27.00 -18.73
CA LYS A 663 15.96 -28.11 -18.54
C LYS A 663 15.78 -28.32 -17.05
N ILE A 664 14.56 -28.21 -16.57
CA ILE A 664 14.22 -28.22 -15.16
C ILE A 664 13.20 -29.33 -14.92
N GLU A 665 13.48 -30.17 -13.92
CA GLU A 665 12.57 -31.19 -13.44
C GLU A 665 12.50 -31.08 -11.92
N PHE A 666 11.29 -30.99 -11.37
CA PHE A 666 11.09 -30.88 -9.93
C PHE A 666 9.79 -31.52 -9.47
N THR A 667 9.76 -31.93 -8.21
CA THR A 667 8.59 -32.49 -7.53
C THR A 667 7.90 -31.38 -6.76
N GLY A 668 6.63 -31.11 -7.07
CA GLY A 668 5.81 -30.17 -6.31
C GLY A 668 5.36 -30.74 -4.97
N MET A 669 4.68 -29.93 -4.16
CA MET A 669 4.17 -30.34 -2.85
C MET A 669 2.96 -31.28 -2.93
N ASP A 670 2.44 -31.54 -4.13
CA ASP A 670 1.45 -32.57 -4.43
C ASP A 670 2.09 -33.93 -4.81
N GLY A 671 3.43 -34.03 -4.76
CA GLY A 671 4.19 -35.22 -5.13
C GLY A 671 4.29 -35.46 -6.64
N LYS A 672 3.75 -34.59 -7.48
CA LYS A 672 3.85 -34.71 -8.94
C LYS A 672 5.14 -34.12 -9.45
N ILE A 673 5.65 -34.70 -10.54
CA ILE A 673 6.83 -34.20 -11.23
C ILE A 673 6.37 -33.22 -12.31
N TYR A 674 6.99 -32.05 -12.31
CA TYR A 674 6.80 -30.98 -13.28
C TYR A 674 8.05 -30.84 -14.12
N ARG A 675 7.88 -30.67 -15.42
CA ARG A 675 8.98 -30.40 -16.36
C ARG A 675 8.83 -29.01 -16.96
N CYS A 676 9.95 -28.32 -17.03
CA CYS A 676 10.05 -27.00 -17.61
C CYS A 676 11.28 -26.92 -18.52
N ARG A 677 11.10 -26.36 -19.71
CA ARG A 677 12.21 -26.00 -20.60
C ARG A 677 12.17 -24.49 -20.81
N ILE A 678 13.30 -23.85 -20.53
CA ILE A 678 13.48 -22.42 -20.71
C ILE A 678 14.60 -22.21 -21.73
N VAL A 679 14.35 -21.40 -22.76
CA VAL A 679 15.38 -20.98 -23.72
C VAL A 679 15.46 -19.46 -23.66
N TYR A 680 16.55 -18.92 -23.12
CA TYR A 680 16.76 -17.47 -23.11
C TYR A 680 17.10 -16.98 -24.52
N GLY A 681 16.57 -15.81 -24.90
CA GLY A 681 16.86 -15.19 -26.19
C GLY A 681 18.30 -14.69 -26.27
N GLU A 682 18.91 -14.79 -27.44
CA GLU A 682 20.25 -14.25 -27.72
C GLU A 682 20.21 -12.73 -27.88
N ASN A 683 19.13 -12.22 -28.51
CA ASN A 683 19.00 -10.82 -28.88
C ASN A 683 18.05 -10.04 -27.96
N ALA A 684 18.15 -8.71 -27.98
CA ALA A 684 17.33 -7.80 -27.17
C ALA A 684 15.82 -7.89 -27.47
N ALA A 685 15.38 -8.47 -28.59
CA ALA A 685 13.96 -8.55 -28.95
C ALA A 685 13.30 -9.90 -28.59
N GLU A 686 14.07 -10.90 -28.18
CA GLU A 686 13.58 -12.26 -27.97
C GLU A 686 13.20 -12.50 -26.51
N LEU A 687 11.92 -12.82 -26.29
CA LEU A 687 11.44 -13.34 -25.00
C LEU A 687 11.90 -14.78 -24.80
N PRO A 688 12.11 -15.22 -23.54
CA PRO A 688 12.45 -16.61 -23.31
C PRO A 688 11.31 -17.55 -23.74
N GLU A 689 11.64 -18.69 -24.34
CA GLU A 689 10.67 -19.77 -24.54
C GLU A 689 10.43 -20.48 -23.21
N LEU A 690 9.17 -20.78 -22.89
CA LEU A 690 8.77 -21.49 -21.67
C LEU A 690 7.80 -22.60 -22.04
N GLU A 691 8.28 -23.84 -22.01
CA GLU A 691 7.45 -25.03 -22.14
C GLU A 691 7.23 -25.62 -20.74
N PHE A 692 5.97 -25.83 -20.34
CA PHE A 692 5.61 -26.36 -19.03
C PHE A 692 4.54 -27.44 -19.16
N GLY A 693 4.72 -28.55 -18.43
CA GLY A 693 3.72 -29.60 -18.34
C GLY A 693 3.97 -30.58 -17.19
N PRO A 694 2.95 -31.33 -16.77
CA PRO A 694 3.16 -32.52 -15.93
C PRO A 694 4.02 -33.53 -16.70
N ALA A 695 4.91 -34.20 -15.97
CA ALA A 695 5.83 -35.20 -16.51
C ALA A 695 5.15 -36.43 -17.10
#